data_AF-A0AAN8WD48-F1
#
_entry.id   AF-A0AAN8WD48-F1
#
_cell.length_a   1.000
_cell.length_b   1.000
_cell.length_c   1.000
_cell.angle_alpha   90.00
_cell.angle_beta   90.00
_cell.angle_gamma   90.00
#
_symmetry.space_group_name_H-M   'P 1'
#
loop_
_entity.id
_entity.type
_entity.pdbx_description
1 polymer ?
#
loop_
_entity_poly.entity_id
_entity_poly.type
_entity_poly.pdbx_seq_one_letter_code
_entity_poly.pdbx_strand_id
1 'polypeptide(L)'
;MDEDEEAFHIYTVEEEEGEQELGKLGNAKDGNEYQKGNKRTGEKRHTLLKIPSRLPKELCNFNEADQVFNIVMADTSGSMEKRWPLVINAWQEYVAPKLNGRTRMYAFDYQVRSLGCRKHFTNKDYGGYATDLTAALETIRLEVEKSLEANIRVFIITDGGHNYNSNYKEPETEIIQMKPPDGKVIGVYLLGIGLEFPVNYSIDIRSRLHNWKANVPTLFWAKEDSDIEDQIRIISEEIVEKPTTLKLNVEGYIVPGLDKVSFIQLGEWLYFPQSPEELPMLQVEGHEEKSLTIHYRDITLRQLVDELFLQWNSVLIQQHRRKATVPTETLSLMRSLFNGTLKKVKEDSCNTKSLKTRLQVKHQKTYSLKFSALMNQTKNILTITHKFTDEIKLAEALLKTTVTPKNKYAQKVLMMKGHGQNNFESDAKEFRKLYKAAEDQIMKLPTPQLEECCRILATSTLVDLQDPYILLMLDESKYDFMKTFTMSGMPVYASIKDFSHINPWTMIIHHIVGAPYAIISQSAIELYADQAIQFDSEEKSVILTKGNIESKCNIVIPIIPANAAEVLQPLICSNLYAMMATFSILRNPHIIDHDIHLAALGCAWLTTIRTHPLCKRPQYIRERLDNITATAKIYTKRSSVKTYVNALIDNPNQALMTLSTQTFEGHYIMCESLVKPMFLLYLMKDRLTDLQKEQMLKMLLAEFIGRTLPLHTNKMATPFTKLFAKNVYDQNEKKTWAKKNHQVLMKQVKNCKTLLAQFYTVEELETTIKKEIKDTFYSLTENHLDDDNLCVNMTMIQKLSNVGKCGNVRASDFKVWAEEIGVISTIIRKAASPKQIAVYVVEALQNRHSRYRESKAAMAKADVMSIIREKVKQETSCSYRITVTEELTSRATRQWEEEYMSIHKAVAMPMTPAEIIRNAQEKGIQVDDNNFHLVYRYNDKVELLRNACQISGCPHFLVPHRNFNQHLTVERRMGNFPHALHLVSKKFCTEDTRAVMREVTKGTLSGTQNRTRHSPPDTQDIKPLEKEISNLIHHYKNNEEKLKEIEADNR
;
A
#
# COMPACT_ATOMS: atom_id res chain seq x y z
N MET A 1 -20.47 20.57 -30.89
CA MET A 1 -19.19 20.76 -30.18
C MET A 1 -18.33 21.76 -30.93
N ASP A 2 -18.19 21.67 -32.26
CA ASP A 2 -17.46 22.66 -33.05
C ASP A 2 -18.10 24.08 -33.06
N GLU A 3 -19.43 24.20 -32.93
CA GLU A 3 -20.12 25.50 -32.91
C GLU A 3 -19.75 26.38 -31.69
N ASP A 4 -19.37 25.80 -30.54
CA ASP A 4 -19.01 26.56 -29.34
C ASP A 4 -17.62 27.21 -29.44
N GLU A 5 -16.70 26.63 -30.23
CA GLU A 5 -15.33 27.11 -30.40
C GLU A 5 -15.22 28.27 -31.42
N GLU A 6 -16.25 28.45 -32.25
CA GLU A 6 -16.33 29.42 -33.35
C GLU A 6 -17.16 30.68 -33.00
N ALA A 7 -17.72 30.81 -31.80
CA ALA A 7 -18.63 31.91 -31.44
C ALA A 7 -18.08 32.86 -30.35
N PHE A 8 -18.52 34.12 -30.40
CA PHE A 8 -18.28 35.10 -29.33
C PHE A 8 -19.28 34.88 -28.20
N HIS A 9 -18.80 34.90 -26.95
CA HIS A 9 -19.67 34.71 -25.79
C HIS A 9 -19.62 35.95 -24.90
N ILE A 10 -20.78 36.57 -24.69
CA ILE A 10 -20.99 37.66 -23.74
C ILE A 10 -21.56 37.07 -22.45
N TYR A 11 -20.95 37.41 -21.33
CA TYR A 11 -21.41 37.03 -20.01
C TYR A 11 -21.70 38.27 -19.16
N THR A 12 -22.85 38.24 -18.50
CA THR A 12 -23.22 39.28 -17.53
C THR A 12 -22.87 38.79 -16.14
N VAL A 13 -22.17 39.62 -15.37
CA VAL A 13 -21.81 39.30 -13.99
C VAL A 13 -22.22 40.43 -13.05
N GLU A 14 -22.73 40.06 -11.88
CA GLU A 14 -23.15 41.00 -10.85
C GLU A 14 -22.05 41.13 -9.80
N GLU A 15 -21.72 42.37 -9.47
CA GLU A 15 -20.83 42.70 -8.36
C GLU A 15 -21.63 42.63 -7.04
N GLU A 16 -21.19 41.78 -6.12
CA GLU A 16 -21.63 41.83 -4.73
C GLU A 16 -21.05 43.09 -4.07
N GLU A 17 -21.90 44.01 -3.61
CA GLU A 17 -21.46 45.18 -2.83
C GLU A 17 -20.74 44.70 -1.56
N GLY A 18 -19.44 45.03 -1.44
CA GLY A 18 -18.64 44.57 -0.31
C GLY A 18 -19.12 45.15 1.02
N GLU A 19 -19.34 44.28 2.01
CA GLU A 19 -19.27 44.71 3.40
C GLU A 19 -17.88 45.30 3.66
N GLN A 20 -17.81 46.59 4.04
CA GLN A 20 -16.58 47.19 4.53
C GLN A 20 -16.07 46.36 5.71
N GLU A 21 -14.90 45.73 5.57
CA GLU A 21 -14.17 45.08 6.66
C GLU A 21 -13.83 46.12 7.74
N LEU A 22 -14.72 46.30 8.71
CA LEU A 22 -14.43 46.97 9.97
C LEU A 22 -13.62 46.01 10.84
N GLY A 23 -12.30 46.21 10.87
CA GLY A 23 -11.45 45.53 11.81
C GLY A 23 -11.88 45.77 13.26
N LYS A 24 -12.09 44.69 14.02
CA LYS A 24 -11.82 44.59 15.47
C LYS A 24 -12.04 43.16 15.96
N LEU A 25 -10.95 42.52 16.40
CA LEU A 25 -10.96 41.49 17.44
C LEU A 25 -11.49 42.13 18.73
N GLY A 26 -12.50 41.52 19.36
CA GLY A 26 -12.94 41.90 20.71
C GLY A 26 -14.32 41.36 21.08
N ASN A 27 -14.34 40.46 22.06
CA ASN A 27 -15.52 39.91 22.74
C ASN A 27 -16.53 41.00 23.14
N ALA A 28 -17.83 40.75 22.90
CA ALA A 28 -18.88 41.01 23.88
C ALA A 28 -20.22 40.39 23.45
N LYS A 29 -20.86 39.75 24.42
CA LYS A 29 -22.28 39.44 24.47
C LYS A 29 -23.07 40.75 24.41
N ASP A 30 -24.11 40.80 23.59
CA ASP A 30 -25.49 41.12 24.00
C ASP A 30 -26.36 41.34 22.76
N GLY A 31 -27.57 40.80 22.82
CA GLY A 31 -28.56 40.91 21.77
C GLY A 31 -29.12 42.31 21.67
N ASN A 32 -29.29 42.79 20.44
CA ASN A 32 -30.44 43.60 20.06
C ASN A 32 -30.65 43.55 18.56
N GLU A 33 -31.91 43.31 18.18
CA GLU A 33 -32.42 43.39 16.82
C GLU A 33 -32.13 44.78 16.23
N TYR A 34 -31.39 44.80 15.12
CA TYR A 34 -31.38 45.95 14.21
C TYR A 34 -32.09 45.54 12.93
N GLN A 35 -33.35 45.95 12.80
CA GLN A 35 -34.02 46.05 11.51
C GLN A 35 -33.33 47.16 10.70
N LYS A 36 -32.43 46.78 9.79
CA LYS A 36 -31.94 47.67 8.74
C LYS A 36 -32.80 47.47 7.49
N GLY A 37 -33.51 48.53 7.11
CA GLY A 37 -34.29 48.58 5.88
C GLY A 37 -33.40 48.38 4.65
N ASN A 38 -33.78 47.41 3.81
CA ASN A 38 -33.25 47.20 2.46
C ASN A 38 -33.61 48.41 1.58
N LYS A 39 -32.72 49.40 1.49
CA LYS A 39 -32.60 50.21 0.28
C LYS A 39 -31.70 49.42 -0.68
N ARG A 40 -32.30 48.74 -1.65
CA ARG A 40 -31.60 48.19 -2.83
C ARG A 40 -31.04 49.38 -3.62
N THR A 41 -29.80 49.78 -3.35
CA THR A 41 -28.96 50.51 -4.30
C THR A 41 -28.56 49.54 -5.41
N GLY A 42 -28.60 50.00 -6.66
CA GLY A 42 -28.61 49.12 -7.85
C GLY A 42 -27.38 48.22 -7.96
N GLU A 43 -27.61 46.94 -8.22
CA GLU A 43 -26.57 45.95 -8.54
C GLU A 43 -25.77 46.42 -9.75
N LYS A 44 -24.46 46.67 -9.58
CA LYS A 44 -23.57 46.98 -10.70
C LYS A 44 -23.36 45.71 -11.54
N ARG A 45 -23.79 45.77 -12.80
CA ARG A 45 -23.61 44.70 -13.80
C ARG A 45 -22.42 45.02 -14.68
N HIS A 46 -21.55 44.04 -14.84
CA HIS A 46 -20.38 44.12 -15.71
C HIS A 46 -20.49 43.14 -16.87
N THR A 47 -19.79 43.43 -17.95
CA THR A 47 -19.73 42.57 -19.13
C THR A 47 -18.38 41.89 -19.26
N LEU A 48 -18.39 40.58 -19.47
CA LEU A 48 -17.22 39.79 -19.81
C LEU A 48 -17.41 39.21 -21.22
N LEU A 49 -16.46 39.50 -22.11
CA LEU A 49 -16.47 38.99 -23.48
C LEU A 49 -15.37 37.93 -23.62
N LYS A 50 -15.74 36.70 -23.99
CA LYS A 50 -14.79 35.66 -24.40
C LYS A 50 -14.69 35.64 -25.92
N ILE A 51 -13.49 35.84 -26.44
CA ILE A 51 -13.19 35.70 -27.86
C ILE A 51 -13.12 34.21 -28.21
N PRO A 52 -13.68 33.77 -29.36
CA PRO A 52 -13.61 32.38 -29.78
C PRO A 52 -12.16 31.88 -29.89
N SER A 53 -11.98 30.59 -29.67
CA SER A 53 -10.64 29.97 -29.72
C SER A 53 -10.20 29.65 -31.16
N ARG A 54 -11.16 29.62 -32.09
CA ARG A 54 -10.92 29.54 -33.54
C ARG A 54 -11.54 30.73 -34.23
N LEU A 55 -11.04 31.07 -35.41
CA LEU A 55 -11.65 32.11 -36.21
C LEU A 55 -13.04 31.62 -36.68
N PRO A 56 -14.12 32.38 -36.47
CA PRO A 56 -15.43 32.05 -37.04
C PRO A 56 -15.33 31.90 -38.56
N LYS A 57 -16.07 30.95 -39.14
CA LYS A 57 -16.08 30.72 -40.59
C LYS A 57 -16.52 31.96 -41.37
N GLU A 58 -17.35 32.79 -40.77
CA GLU A 58 -17.85 34.04 -41.31
C GLU A 58 -16.73 35.09 -41.45
N LEU A 59 -15.70 35.03 -40.60
CA LEU A 59 -14.52 35.90 -40.63
C LEU A 59 -13.35 35.31 -41.42
N CYS A 60 -13.49 34.11 -41.99
CA CYS A 60 -12.46 33.47 -42.81
C CYS A 60 -12.39 34.09 -44.22
N ASN A 61 -11.80 35.28 -44.33
CA ASN A 61 -11.41 35.90 -45.61
C ASN A 61 -10.03 36.56 -45.48
N PHE A 62 -8.97 35.78 -45.26
CA PHE A 62 -7.61 36.31 -45.28
C PHE A 62 -6.64 35.38 -45.98
N ASN A 63 -6.23 35.80 -47.19
CA ASN A 63 -4.97 35.43 -47.83
C ASN A 63 -3.83 36.22 -47.16
N GLU A 64 -3.64 36.08 -45.85
CA GLU A 64 -2.41 36.56 -45.22
C GLU A 64 -1.35 35.47 -45.36
N ALA A 65 -0.36 35.75 -46.22
CA ALA A 65 0.80 34.91 -46.41
C ALA A 65 1.58 34.76 -45.08
N ASP A 66 2.04 33.53 -44.83
CA ASP A 66 2.74 33.05 -43.64
C ASP A 66 3.97 33.91 -43.24
N GLN A 67 3.77 34.99 -42.50
CA GLN A 67 4.87 35.75 -41.88
C GLN A 67 4.96 35.45 -40.38
N VAL A 68 5.18 34.18 -40.05
CA VAL A 68 5.58 33.74 -38.71
C VAL A 68 7.07 33.43 -38.71
N PHE A 69 7.81 34.03 -37.79
CA PHE A 69 9.21 33.68 -37.53
C PHE A 69 9.33 32.96 -36.19
N ASN A 70 9.88 31.75 -36.21
CA ASN A 70 10.11 30.94 -35.02
C ASN A 70 11.60 30.93 -34.70
N ILE A 71 11.94 31.37 -33.50
CA ILE A 71 13.28 31.33 -32.93
C ILE A 71 13.27 30.22 -31.88
N VAL A 72 14.04 29.15 -32.10
CA VAL A 72 14.14 28.04 -31.15
C VAL A 72 15.54 28.05 -30.55
N MET A 73 15.64 28.19 -29.23
CA MET A 73 16.88 28.22 -28.48
C MET A 73 16.86 27.08 -27.45
N ALA A 74 17.71 26.07 -27.65
CA ALA A 74 17.75 24.89 -26.78
C ALA A 74 19.10 24.71 -26.10
N ASP A 75 19.05 24.49 -24.79
CA ASP A 75 20.21 24.17 -23.97
C ASP A 75 20.70 22.76 -24.33
N THR A 76 21.99 22.66 -24.55
CA THR A 76 22.70 21.43 -24.87
C THR A 76 23.89 21.21 -23.95
N SER A 77 23.87 21.82 -22.76
CA SER A 77 24.88 21.69 -21.71
C SER A 77 25.03 20.25 -21.19
N GLY A 78 26.07 20.03 -20.38
CA GLY A 78 26.36 18.73 -19.77
C GLY A 78 25.18 18.15 -18.97
N SER A 79 24.42 18.97 -18.25
CA SER A 79 23.24 18.53 -17.48
C SER A 79 22.12 17.97 -18.36
N MET A 80 22.04 18.43 -19.62
CA MET A 80 21.04 17.98 -20.59
C MET A 80 21.31 16.58 -21.17
N GLU A 81 22.45 15.94 -20.90
CA GLU A 81 22.85 14.67 -21.56
C GLU A 81 21.74 13.60 -21.53
N LYS A 82 21.16 13.38 -20.35
CA LYS A 82 20.12 12.35 -20.14
C LYS A 82 18.73 12.81 -20.60
N ARG A 83 18.50 14.12 -20.66
CA ARG A 83 17.20 14.75 -20.97
C ARG A 83 17.04 15.02 -22.46
N TRP A 84 18.14 15.21 -23.18
CA TRP A 84 18.17 15.57 -24.59
C TRP A 84 17.39 14.61 -25.49
N PRO A 85 17.50 13.27 -25.35
CA PRO A 85 16.69 12.35 -26.15
C PRO A 85 15.18 12.51 -25.91
N LEU A 86 14.77 12.78 -24.67
CA LEU A 86 13.37 12.99 -24.31
C LEU A 86 12.84 14.28 -24.93
N VAL A 87 13.63 15.36 -24.89
CA VAL A 87 13.32 16.64 -25.54
C VAL A 87 13.20 16.46 -27.05
N ILE A 88 14.13 15.75 -27.70
CA ILE A 88 14.07 15.47 -29.15
C ILE A 88 12.76 14.76 -29.50
N ASN A 89 12.47 13.64 -28.83
CA ASN A 89 11.30 12.82 -29.15
C ASN A 89 10.01 13.63 -29.00
N ALA A 90 9.81 14.26 -27.84
CA ALA A 90 8.62 15.04 -27.57
C ALA A 90 8.49 16.27 -28.49
N TRP A 91 9.60 16.96 -28.79
CA TRP A 91 9.58 18.11 -29.70
C TRP A 91 9.18 17.69 -31.12
N GLN A 92 9.78 16.60 -31.63
CA GLN A 92 9.48 16.09 -32.96
C GLN A 92 8.05 15.59 -33.10
N GLU A 93 7.49 14.98 -32.04
CA GLU A 93 6.13 14.45 -32.04
C GLU A 93 5.07 15.56 -31.94
N TYR A 94 5.25 16.52 -31.02
CA TYR A 94 4.16 17.45 -30.68
C TYR A 94 4.35 18.85 -31.26
N VAL A 95 5.56 19.43 -31.21
CA VAL A 95 5.79 20.85 -31.56
C VAL A 95 6.21 21.03 -33.01
N ALA A 96 7.21 20.27 -33.49
CA ALA A 96 7.76 20.40 -34.84
C ALA A 96 6.69 20.33 -35.96
N PRO A 97 5.64 19.46 -35.87
CA PRO A 97 4.59 19.40 -36.88
C PRO A 97 3.73 20.67 -36.95
N LYS A 98 3.65 21.45 -35.86
CA LYS A 98 2.82 22.66 -35.75
C LYS A 98 3.57 23.95 -36.07
N LEU A 99 4.89 23.89 -36.29
CA LEU A 99 5.68 25.07 -36.65
C LEU A 99 5.42 25.46 -38.12
N ASN A 100 4.83 26.63 -38.36
CA ASN A 100 4.64 27.23 -39.68
C ASN A 100 5.54 28.45 -39.87
N GLY A 101 5.71 28.90 -41.12
CA GLY A 101 6.61 30.02 -41.47
C GLY A 101 8.10 29.67 -41.36
N ARG A 102 8.93 30.70 -41.20
CA ARG A 102 10.39 30.56 -41.09
C ARG A 102 10.76 30.07 -39.69
N THR A 103 11.61 29.06 -39.58
CA THR A 103 12.12 28.58 -38.29
C THR A 103 13.64 28.65 -38.31
N ARG A 104 14.25 29.27 -37.30
CA ARG A 104 15.69 29.26 -37.08
C ARG A 104 15.96 28.65 -35.71
N MET A 105 16.75 27.59 -35.71
CA MET A 105 17.08 26.85 -34.51
C MET A 105 18.50 27.17 -34.07
N TYR A 106 18.70 27.17 -32.76
CA TYR A 106 19.96 27.40 -32.09
C TYR A 106 20.11 26.39 -30.96
N ALA A 107 21.32 25.89 -30.79
CA ALA A 107 21.73 25.17 -29.60
C ALA A 107 22.72 26.03 -28.84
N PHE A 108 22.63 26.07 -27.52
CA PHE A 108 23.61 26.76 -26.70
C PHE A 108 24.21 25.84 -25.66
N ASP A 109 25.49 26.04 -25.42
CA ASP A 109 26.28 25.44 -24.35
C ASP A 109 27.23 26.53 -23.82
N TYR A 110 28.56 26.37 -23.87
CA TYR A 110 29.51 27.46 -23.61
C TYR A 110 29.50 28.54 -24.71
N GLN A 111 28.84 28.27 -25.84
CA GLN A 111 28.61 29.22 -26.93
C GLN A 111 27.25 28.96 -27.59
N VAL A 112 26.73 29.96 -28.32
CA VAL A 112 25.54 29.79 -29.15
C VAL A 112 25.92 29.31 -30.55
N ARG A 113 25.38 28.17 -30.98
CA ARG A 113 25.58 27.59 -32.30
C ARG A 113 24.29 27.65 -33.11
N SER A 114 24.36 28.25 -34.30
CA SER A 114 23.23 28.20 -35.23
C SER A 114 23.07 26.81 -35.83
N LEU A 115 21.88 26.25 -35.71
CA LEU A 115 21.50 24.96 -36.28
C LEU A 115 20.87 25.09 -37.68
N GLY A 116 20.86 26.31 -38.25
CA GLY A 116 20.27 26.62 -39.54
C GLY A 116 18.74 26.74 -39.53
N CYS A 117 18.16 26.79 -40.73
CA CYS A 117 16.71 26.87 -40.93
C CYS A 117 16.09 25.47 -41.04
N ARG A 118 15.81 24.84 -39.89
CA ARG A 118 15.13 23.54 -39.78
C ARG A 118 14.09 23.55 -38.67
N LYS A 119 13.30 22.48 -38.55
CA LYS A 119 12.23 22.30 -37.54
C LYS A 119 12.50 21.16 -36.53
N HIS A 120 13.48 20.31 -36.81
CA HIS A 120 13.77 19.11 -36.04
C HIS A 120 15.16 19.17 -35.39
N PHE A 121 15.23 18.78 -34.12
CA PHE A 121 16.48 18.45 -33.44
C PHE A 121 16.99 17.07 -33.84
N THR A 122 18.29 16.84 -33.66
CA THR A 122 18.96 15.55 -33.83
C THR A 122 19.93 15.31 -32.67
N ASN A 123 20.29 14.06 -32.42
CA ASN A 123 21.30 13.74 -31.39
C ASN A 123 22.66 14.42 -31.62
N LYS A 124 22.99 14.78 -32.88
CA LYS A 124 24.24 15.47 -33.24
C LYS A 124 24.27 16.93 -32.78
N ASP A 125 23.13 17.49 -32.38
CA ASP A 125 23.02 18.89 -31.96
C ASP A 125 23.46 19.09 -30.51
N TYR A 126 23.63 18.00 -29.75
CA TYR A 126 24.11 18.02 -28.37
C TYR A 126 25.56 18.54 -28.27
N GLY A 127 25.83 19.38 -27.28
CA GLY A 127 27.13 20.03 -27.05
C GLY A 127 27.91 19.41 -25.89
N GLY A 128 27.29 19.29 -24.72
CA GLY A 128 27.85 18.65 -23.52
C GLY A 128 28.74 19.54 -22.65
N TYR A 129 28.67 20.87 -22.80
CA TYR A 129 29.55 21.82 -22.09
C TYR A 129 28.78 22.69 -21.06
N ALA A 130 29.31 23.88 -20.70
CA ALA A 130 28.67 24.84 -19.79
C ALA A 130 27.37 25.43 -20.36
N THR A 131 26.71 26.33 -19.64
CA THR A 131 25.44 27.00 -19.98
C THR A 131 25.63 28.52 -20.06
N ASP A 132 25.81 29.05 -21.28
CA ASP A 132 25.91 30.47 -21.58
C ASP A 132 24.54 31.06 -21.96
N LEU A 133 23.69 31.19 -20.94
CA LEU A 133 22.36 31.78 -21.10
C LEU A 133 22.41 33.24 -21.56
N THR A 134 23.42 34.03 -21.16
CA THR A 134 23.56 35.43 -21.58
C THR A 134 23.69 35.55 -23.09
N ALA A 135 24.58 34.79 -23.71
CA ALA A 135 24.75 34.80 -25.16
C ALA A 135 23.50 34.29 -25.90
N ALA A 136 22.80 33.30 -25.34
CA ALA A 136 21.54 32.80 -25.88
C ALA A 136 20.46 33.91 -25.90
N LEU A 137 20.33 34.66 -24.81
CA LEU A 137 19.39 35.78 -24.68
C LEU A 137 19.76 36.95 -25.60
N GLU A 138 21.05 37.30 -25.71
CA GLU A 138 21.52 38.31 -26.66
C GLU A 138 21.18 37.91 -28.10
N THR A 139 21.38 36.64 -28.46
CA THR A 139 21.04 36.11 -29.79
C THR A 139 19.54 36.23 -30.06
N ILE A 140 18.68 35.86 -29.10
CA ILE A 140 17.23 36.01 -29.22
C ILE A 140 16.85 37.48 -29.45
N ARG A 141 17.40 38.40 -28.64
CA ARG A 141 17.13 39.84 -28.76
C ARG A 141 17.49 40.36 -30.16
N LEU A 142 18.71 40.06 -30.62
CA LEU A 142 19.19 40.48 -31.93
C LEU A 142 18.36 39.90 -33.09
N GLU A 143 17.90 38.65 -32.97
CA GLU A 143 17.07 38.00 -33.99
C GLU A 143 15.65 38.58 -34.03
N VAL A 144 15.08 38.90 -32.86
CA VAL A 144 13.80 39.61 -32.75
C VAL A 144 13.89 41.00 -33.40
N GLU A 145 14.94 41.75 -33.11
CA GLU A 145 15.18 43.09 -33.67
C GLU A 145 15.32 43.04 -35.19
N LYS A 146 16.10 42.09 -35.72
CA LYS A 146 16.38 41.93 -37.16
C LYS A 146 15.25 41.31 -37.97
N SER A 147 14.30 40.63 -37.32
CA SER A 147 13.16 39.97 -37.97
C SER A 147 12.35 40.97 -38.81
N LEU A 148 11.90 40.56 -40.00
CA LEU A 148 10.97 41.36 -40.82
C LEU A 148 9.52 40.94 -40.60
N GLU A 149 9.33 39.73 -40.06
CA GLU A 149 8.06 39.12 -39.77
C GLU A 149 7.35 39.82 -38.62
N ALA A 150 6.06 40.10 -38.79
CA ALA A 150 5.22 40.76 -37.78
C ALA A 150 4.92 39.85 -36.58
N ASN A 151 4.86 38.53 -36.81
CA ASN A 151 4.58 37.54 -35.76
C ASN A 151 5.82 36.72 -35.46
N ILE A 152 6.28 36.75 -34.21
CA ILE A 152 7.47 36.04 -33.76
C ILE A 152 7.11 35.06 -32.64
N ARG A 153 7.63 33.84 -32.69
CA ARG A 153 7.55 32.86 -31.60
C ARG A 153 8.95 32.53 -31.12
N VAL A 154 9.18 32.69 -29.83
CA VAL A 154 10.44 32.38 -29.18
C VAL A 154 10.23 31.15 -28.29
N PHE A 155 10.98 30.10 -28.56
CA PHE A 155 11.02 28.88 -27.76
C PHE A 155 12.36 28.80 -27.04
N ILE A 156 12.34 28.65 -25.72
CA ILE A 156 13.53 28.50 -24.89
C ILE A 156 13.38 27.19 -24.10
N ILE A 157 14.35 26.29 -24.24
CA ILE A 157 14.39 25.01 -23.50
C ILE A 157 15.69 24.97 -22.72
N THR A 158 15.64 24.82 -21.39
CA THR A 158 16.84 24.87 -20.55
C THR A 158 16.64 24.13 -19.24
N ASP A 159 17.70 23.52 -18.68
CA ASP A 159 17.64 22.77 -17.42
C ASP A 159 18.43 23.37 -16.25
N GLY A 160 19.25 24.39 -16.53
CA GLY A 160 20.04 25.08 -15.52
C GLY A 160 20.14 26.59 -15.74
N GLY A 161 20.73 27.27 -14.75
CA GLY A 161 21.08 28.68 -14.82
C GLY A 161 22.42 28.94 -15.52
N HIS A 162 22.76 30.22 -15.68
CA HIS A 162 24.04 30.63 -16.26
C HIS A 162 25.19 30.16 -15.38
N ASN A 163 26.10 29.35 -15.93
CA ASN A 163 27.27 28.83 -15.20
C ASN A 163 28.58 29.01 -15.98
N TYR A 164 28.54 29.78 -17.08
CA TYR A 164 29.71 30.08 -17.89
C TYR A 164 30.44 31.32 -17.36
N ASN A 165 31.65 31.12 -16.86
CA ASN A 165 32.44 32.17 -16.22
C ASN A 165 33.12 33.06 -17.28
N SER A 166 32.35 33.93 -17.94
CA SER A 166 32.89 34.95 -18.85
C SER A 166 32.84 36.32 -18.17
N ASN A 167 33.96 37.04 -18.22
CA ASN A 167 34.26 38.18 -17.36
C ASN A 167 33.31 39.39 -17.37
N TYR A 168 32.17 39.48 -18.08
CA TYR A 168 31.46 40.79 -18.17
C TYR A 168 29.93 40.89 -18.34
N LYS A 169 29.10 39.83 -18.42
CA LYS A 169 27.63 40.04 -18.53
C LYS A 169 26.77 38.93 -17.90
N GLU A 170 26.03 39.31 -16.87
CA GLU A 170 24.96 38.49 -16.27
C GLU A 170 23.70 38.48 -17.17
N PRO A 171 22.91 37.38 -17.22
CA PRO A 171 21.70 37.27 -18.03
C PRO A 171 20.71 38.44 -17.85
N GLU A 172 20.59 38.95 -16.62
CA GLU A 172 19.74 40.08 -16.26
C GLU A 172 20.02 41.32 -17.10
N THR A 173 21.28 41.54 -17.49
CA THR A 173 21.68 42.70 -18.30
C THR A 173 21.08 42.66 -19.70
N GLU A 174 20.95 41.48 -20.30
CA GLU A 174 20.30 41.29 -21.60
C GLU A 174 18.78 41.26 -21.47
N ILE A 175 18.24 40.65 -20.40
CA ILE A 175 16.79 40.63 -20.13
C ILE A 175 16.22 42.05 -20.02
N ILE A 176 16.93 42.98 -19.38
CA ILE A 176 16.49 44.38 -19.25
C ILE A 176 16.39 45.08 -20.62
N GLN A 177 17.21 44.67 -21.58
CA GLN A 177 17.24 45.23 -22.94
C GLN A 177 16.15 44.65 -23.85
N MET A 178 15.61 43.47 -23.52
CA MET A 178 14.54 42.85 -24.30
C MET A 178 13.27 43.70 -24.27
N LYS A 179 12.78 44.08 -25.46
CA LYS A 179 11.49 44.73 -25.66
C LYS A 179 10.90 44.28 -27.00
N PRO A 180 9.57 44.13 -27.12
CA PRO A 180 8.95 43.89 -28.40
C PRO A 180 9.17 45.12 -29.30
N PRO A 181 9.68 44.97 -30.53
CA PRO A 181 9.76 46.08 -31.46
C PRO A 181 8.36 46.56 -31.86
N ASP A 182 8.25 47.84 -32.22
CA ASP A 182 6.98 48.44 -32.62
C ASP A 182 6.34 47.67 -33.80
N GLY A 183 5.04 47.40 -33.69
CA GLY A 183 4.27 46.67 -34.70
C GLY A 183 4.50 45.15 -34.72
N LYS A 184 5.32 44.59 -33.82
CA LYS A 184 5.55 43.13 -33.74
C LYS A 184 4.80 42.48 -32.57
N VAL A 185 4.30 41.27 -32.82
CA VAL A 185 3.63 40.41 -31.82
C VAL A 185 4.54 39.22 -31.52
N ILE A 186 4.87 39.01 -30.24
CA ILE A 186 5.86 38.04 -29.78
C ILE A 186 5.26 37.07 -28.75
N GLY A 187 5.21 35.79 -29.13
CA GLY A 187 4.88 34.67 -28.25
C GLY A 187 6.15 34.08 -27.62
N VAL A 188 6.23 33.99 -26.29
CA VAL A 188 7.39 33.41 -25.59
C VAL A 188 6.97 32.14 -24.87
N TYR A 189 7.57 31.01 -25.25
CA TYR A 189 7.36 29.70 -24.67
C TYR A 189 8.67 29.22 -24.04
N LEU A 190 8.71 29.17 -22.71
CA LEU A 190 9.89 28.75 -21.98
C LEU A 190 9.60 27.46 -21.20
N LEU A 191 10.36 26.42 -21.51
CA LEU A 191 10.37 25.15 -20.80
C LEU A 191 11.60 25.07 -19.89
N GLY A 192 11.37 25.15 -18.59
CA GLY A 192 12.36 24.81 -17.58
C GLY A 192 12.33 23.31 -17.27
N ILE A 193 13.49 22.66 -17.17
CA ILE A 193 13.61 21.24 -16.85
C ILE A 193 14.43 21.07 -15.56
N GLY A 194 13.97 20.23 -14.64
CA GLY A 194 14.65 19.98 -13.38
C GLY A 194 14.53 21.11 -12.34
N LEU A 195 15.21 20.94 -11.21
CA LEU A 195 15.08 21.81 -10.04
C LEU A 195 16.04 23.01 -10.04
N GLU A 196 17.05 22.99 -10.93
CA GLU A 196 18.11 24.02 -11.01
C GLU A 196 17.78 25.12 -12.01
N PHE A 197 16.60 25.07 -12.63
CA PHE A 197 16.12 26.08 -13.56
C PHE A 197 15.80 27.40 -12.83
N PRO A 198 16.41 28.54 -13.23
CA PRO A 198 16.17 29.85 -12.61
C PRO A 198 14.80 30.41 -12.99
N VAL A 199 13.80 30.13 -12.15
CA VAL A 199 12.39 30.48 -12.39
C VAL A 199 12.19 31.98 -12.60
N ASN A 200 12.99 32.82 -11.93
CA ASN A 200 12.93 34.27 -12.07
C ASN A 200 13.19 34.73 -13.51
N TYR A 201 14.12 34.08 -14.24
CA TYR A 201 14.40 34.42 -15.64
C TYR A 201 13.20 34.13 -16.54
N SER A 202 12.45 33.05 -16.31
CA SER A 202 11.22 32.78 -17.07
C SER A 202 10.24 33.93 -16.99
N ILE A 203 10.03 34.42 -15.77
CA ILE A 203 9.09 35.50 -15.51
C ILE A 203 9.59 36.80 -16.13
N ASP A 204 10.88 37.11 -15.97
CA ASP A 204 11.44 38.38 -16.41
C ASP A 204 11.55 38.46 -17.95
N ILE A 205 12.01 37.38 -18.61
CA ILE A 205 12.05 37.29 -20.08
C ILE A 205 10.63 37.46 -20.65
N ARG A 206 9.67 36.71 -20.11
CA ARG A 206 8.28 36.80 -20.57
C ARG A 206 7.70 38.18 -20.30
N SER A 207 7.90 38.72 -19.10
CA SER A 207 7.45 40.06 -18.75
C SER A 207 8.08 41.09 -19.68
N ARG A 208 9.31 40.93 -20.16
CA ARG A 208 9.95 41.94 -21.02
C ARG A 208 9.59 41.80 -22.49
N LEU A 209 9.55 40.58 -23.01
CA LEU A 209 9.49 40.30 -24.44
C LEU A 209 8.11 39.85 -24.95
N HIS A 210 7.27 39.25 -24.09
CA HIS A 210 5.98 38.73 -24.51
C HIS A 210 4.91 39.84 -24.56
N ASN A 211 4.27 39.98 -25.71
CA ASN A 211 3.10 40.85 -25.91
C ASN A 211 1.99 40.16 -26.73
N TRP A 212 2.06 38.84 -26.87
CA TRP A 212 0.97 38.03 -27.43
C TRP A 212 -0.03 37.64 -26.31
N LYS A 213 -0.52 36.40 -26.29
CA LYS A 213 -1.77 36.05 -25.65
C LYS A 213 -1.59 35.99 -24.13
N ALA A 214 -2.36 36.79 -23.42
CA ALA A 214 -2.27 36.97 -21.97
C ALA A 214 -2.53 35.68 -21.17
N ASN A 215 -3.31 34.75 -21.73
CA ASN A 215 -3.66 33.48 -21.07
C ASN A 215 -2.56 32.40 -21.18
N VAL A 216 -1.49 32.62 -21.95
CA VAL A 216 -0.40 31.64 -22.04
C VAL A 216 0.33 31.60 -20.69
N PRO A 217 0.65 30.42 -20.14
CA PRO A 217 1.37 30.27 -18.88
C PRO A 217 2.66 31.09 -18.79
N THR A 218 2.98 31.60 -17.60
CA THR A 218 4.25 32.31 -17.37
C THR A 218 5.45 31.41 -17.24
N LEU A 219 5.22 30.10 -17.05
CA LEU A 219 6.23 29.07 -16.88
C LEU A 219 5.68 27.72 -17.35
N PHE A 220 6.43 27.01 -18.21
CA PHE A 220 6.28 25.56 -18.40
C PHE A 220 7.42 24.88 -17.65
N TRP A 221 7.11 23.94 -16.76
CA TRP A 221 8.12 23.36 -15.86
C TRP A 221 7.97 21.86 -15.72
N ALA A 222 8.99 21.14 -16.21
CA ALA A 222 9.15 19.70 -16.04
C ALA A 222 10.04 19.46 -14.81
N LYS A 223 9.42 19.17 -13.65
CA LYS A 223 10.15 18.99 -12.38
C LYS A 223 11.01 17.74 -12.39
N GLU A 224 10.54 16.70 -13.08
CA GLU A 224 11.22 15.43 -13.31
C GLU A 224 11.28 15.11 -14.81
N ASP A 225 12.20 14.24 -15.21
CA ASP A 225 12.43 13.88 -16.61
C ASP A 225 11.16 13.29 -17.27
N SER A 226 10.31 12.60 -16.49
CA SER A 226 9.01 12.07 -16.96
C SER A 226 8.03 13.15 -17.41
N ASP A 227 8.16 14.37 -16.88
CA ASP A 227 7.22 15.45 -17.11
C ASP A 227 7.53 16.23 -18.41
N ILE A 228 8.71 15.99 -19.01
CA ILE A 228 9.19 16.72 -20.20
C ILE A 228 8.21 16.58 -21.37
N GLU A 229 7.77 15.34 -21.65
CA GLU A 229 6.85 15.06 -22.75
C GLU A 229 5.51 15.77 -22.55
N ASP A 230 4.93 15.67 -21.35
CA ASP A 230 3.66 16.29 -21.02
C ASP A 230 3.72 17.83 -21.13
N GLN A 231 4.82 18.46 -20.68
CA GLN A 231 4.98 19.91 -20.80
C GLN A 231 5.14 20.35 -22.26
N ILE A 232 5.90 19.61 -23.08
CA ILE A 232 6.04 19.90 -24.51
C ILE A 232 4.70 19.71 -25.25
N ARG A 233 3.91 18.70 -24.87
CA ARG A 233 2.56 18.52 -25.40
C ARG A 233 1.67 19.72 -25.07
N ILE A 234 1.70 20.21 -23.83
CA ILE A 234 0.94 21.41 -23.44
C ILE A 234 1.39 22.64 -24.24
N ILE A 235 2.71 22.84 -24.43
CA ILE A 235 3.22 23.92 -25.29
C ILE A 235 2.63 23.79 -26.70
N SER A 236 2.58 22.57 -27.26
CA SER A 236 2.02 22.35 -28.60
C SER A 236 0.53 22.70 -28.70
N GLU A 237 -0.24 22.58 -27.62
CA GLU A 237 -1.66 22.95 -27.59
C GLU A 237 -1.85 24.48 -27.64
N GLU A 238 -0.87 25.24 -27.14
CA GLU A 238 -0.86 26.71 -27.17
C GLU A 238 -0.29 27.30 -28.48
N ILE A 239 0.28 26.45 -29.36
CA ILE A 239 0.73 26.88 -30.69
C ILE A 239 -0.48 26.93 -31.62
N VAL A 240 -0.95 28.13 -31.90
CA VAL A 240 -2.00 28.39 -32.91
C VAL A 240 -1.34 28.43 -34.28
N GLU A 241 -1.84 27.69 -35.27
CA GLU A 241 -1.26 27.69 -36.63
C GLU A 241 -1.19 29.10 -37.22
N LYS A 242 -2.26 29.90 -37.08
CA LYS A 242 -2.30 31.29 -37.57
C LYS A 242 -2.53 32.28 -36.41
N PRO A 243 -1.49 33.05 -36.01
CA PRO A 243 -1.68 34.17 -35.08
C PRO A 243 -2.74 35.10 -35.67
N THR A 244 -3.90 35.22 -35.01
CA THR A 244 -4.97 36.09 -35.50
C THR A 244 -5.31 37.11 -34.43
N THR A 245 -5.11 38.37 -34.78
CA THR A 245 -5.48 39.51 -33.95
C THR A 245 -6.76 40.12 -34.52
N LEU A 246 -7.75 40.32 -33.66
CA LEU A 246 -9.02 40.97 -34.01
C LEU A 246 -8.98 42.41 -33.49
N LYS A 247 -9.37 43.36 -34.32
CA LYS A 247 -9.59 44.74 -33.89
C LYS A 247 -11.08 44.96 -33.67
N LEU A 248 -11.47 45.27 -32.44
CA LEU A 248 -12.84 45.53 -32.05
C LEU A 248 -13.15 47.03 -32.16
N ASN A 249 -14.38 47.35 -32.56
CA ASN A 249 -14.90 48.73 -32.59
C ASN A 249 -15.09 49.35 -31.19
N VAL A 250 -15.08 48.54 -30.12
CA VAL A 250 -15.19 48.98 -28.73
C VAL A 250 -13.93 48.59 -27.96
N GLU A 251 -13.33 49.56 -27.26
CA GLU A 251 -12.16 49.31 -26.43
C GLU A 251 -12.56 48.72 -25.06
N GLY A 252 -11.91 47.62 -24.68
CA GLY A 252 -12.14 46.92 -23.41
C GLY A 252 -10.87 46.76 -22.58
N TYR A 253 -10.99 46.16 -21.40
CA TYR A 253 -9.86 45.90 -20.51
C TYR A 253 -9.46 44.43 -20.55
N ILE A 254 -8.19 44.12 -20.85
CA ILE A 254 -7.64 42.75 -20.65
C ILE A 254 -7.63 42.40 -19.16
N VAL A 255 -7.31 43.39 -18.32
CA VAL A 255 -7.44 43.37 -16.87
C VAL A 255 -8.01 44.71 -16.40
N PRO A 256 -9.03 44.71 -15.52
CA PRO A 256 -9.56 45.94 -14.93
C PRO A 256 -8.46 46.85 -14.37
N GLY A 257 -8.55 48.16 -14.61
CA GLY A 257 -7.60 49.14 -14.07
C GLY A 257 -6.28 49.31 -14.84
N LEU A 258 -6.06 48.57 -15.93
CA LEU A 258 -5.01 48.84 -16.91
C LEU A 258 -5.54 49.66 -18.10
N ASP A 259 -4.68 49.98 -19.06
CA ASP A 259 -5.08 50.68 -20.29
C ASP A 259 -6.05 49.84 -21.13
N LYS A 260 -6.98 50.51 -21.82
CA LYS A 260 -7.92 49.86 -22.73
C LYS A 260 -7.22 49.38 -24.00
N VAL A 261 -7.72 48.29 -24.55
CA VAL A 261 -7.24 47.73 -25.82
C VAL A 261 -8.39 47.54 -26.80
N SER A 262 -8.10 47.78 -28.07
CA SER A 262 -8.97 47.46 -29.21
C SER A 262 -8.50 46.21 -29.96
N PHE A 263 -7.24 45.81 -29.80
CA PHE A 263 -6.67 44.61 -30.41
C PHE A 263 -6.67 43.44 -29.43
N ILE A 264 -7.23 42.31 -29.84
CA ILE A 264 -7.34 41.12 -28.99
C ILE A 264 -7.05 39.82 -29.77
N GLN A 265 -6.54 38.81 -29.07
CA GLN A 265 -6.19 37.51 -29.63
C GLN A 265 -7.32 36.50 -29.41
N LEU A 266 -7.37 35.48 -30.28
CA LEU A 266 -8.33 34.37 -30.16
C LEU A 266 -8.21 33.66 -28.80
N GLY A 267 -9.34 33.47 -28.12
CA GLY A 267 -9.44 32.81 -26.81
C GLY A 267 -9.08 33.68 -25.59
N GLU A 268 -8.88 34.99 -25.75
CA GLU A 268 -8.74 35.93 -24.64
C GLU A 268 -10.09 36.45 -24.12
N TRP A 269 -10.05 37.02 -22.92
CA TRP A 269 -11.18 37.68 -22.27
C TRP A 269 -11.02 39.20 -22.22
N LEU A 270 -12.10 39.93 -22.48
CA LEU A 270 -12.22 41.36 -22.18
C LEU A 270 -13.24 41.62 -21.09
N TYR A 271 -12.92 42.60 -20.27
CA TYR A 271 -13.81 43.16 -19.27
C TYR A 271 -14.29 44.55 -19.69
N PHE A 272 -15.58 44.78 -19.52
CA PHE A 272 -16.20 46.09 -19.63
C PHE A 272 -16.95 46.39 -18.32
N PRO A 273 -16.75 47.57 -17.72
CA PRO A 273 -17.44 47.97 -16.50
C PRO A 273 -18.93 48.28 -16.72
N GLN A 274 -19.38 48.39 -17.99
CA GLN A 274 -20.77 48.61 -18.35
C GLN A 274 -21.54 47.29 -18.48
N SER A 275 -22.86 47.39 -18.36
CA SER A 275 -23.78 46.29 -18.67
C SER A 275 -23.79 45.97 -20.18
N PRO A 276 -24.15 44.75 -20.60
CA PRO A 276 -24.16 44.41 -22.03
C PRO A 276 -25.11 45.27 -22.85
N GLU A 277 -26.18 45.76 -22.23
CA GLU A 277 -27.18 46.64 -22.85
C GLU A 277 -26.65 48.05 -23.13
N GLU A 278 -25.61 48.47 -22.41
CA GLU A 278 -24.93 49.76 -22.58
C GLU A 278 -23.77 49.70 -23.59
N LEU A 279 -23.37 48.49 -24.02
CA LEU A 279 -22.29 48.34 -24.99
C LEU A 279 -22.80 48.58 -26.43
N PRO A 280 -22.02 49.29 -27.26
CA PRO A 280 -22.27 49.32 -28.69
C PRO A 280 -22.27 47.90 -29.26
N MET A 281 -22.98 47.70 -30.38
CA MET A 281 -22.93 46.43 -31.09
C MET A 281 -21.48 46.07 -31.43
N LEU A 282 -21.00 44.94 -30.91
CA LEU A 282 -19.62 44.50 -31.13
C LEU A 282 -19.42 44.14 -32.61
N GLN A 283 -18.43 44.77 -33.23
CA GLN A 283 -18.03 44.54 -34.61
C GLN A 283 -16.50 44.36 -34.67
N VAL A 284 -16.07 43.53 -35.62
CA VAL A 284 -14.64 43.40 -35.98
C VAL A 284 -14.38 44.33 -37.16
N GLU A 285 -13.42 45.24 -37.01
CA GLU A 285 -13.05 46.22 -38.04
C GLU A 285 -12.62 45.51 -39.34
N GLY A 286 -13.12 45.97 -40.48
CA GLY A 286 -12.94 45.31 -41.79
C GLY A 286 -13.99 44.24 -42.13
N HIS A 287 -14.90 43.92 -41.21
CA HIS A 287 -16.02 42.98 -41.41
C HIS A 287 -17.37 43.54 -40.95
N GLU A 288 -17.56 44.86 -41.07
CA GLU A 288 -18.72 45.60 -40.57
C GLU A 288 -20.07 45.13 -41.13
N GLU A 289 -20.09 44.52 -42.33
CA GLU A 289 -21.29 43.98 -42.99
C GLU A 289 -21.67 42.54 -42.57
N LYS A 290 -20.82 41.82 -41.82
CA LYS A 290 -21.11 40.44 -41.40
C LYS A 290 -21.60 40.41 -39.96
N SER A 291 -22.81 39.88 -39.73
CA SER A 291 -23.34 39.71 -38.37
C SER A 291 -22.52 38.67 -37.61
N LEU A 292 -21.82 39.08 -36.56
CA LEU A 292 -21.13 38.16 -35.65
C LEU A 292 -22.16 37.38 -34.84
N THR A 293 -21.99 36.05 -34.75
CA THR A 293 -22.78 35.22 -33.85
C THR A 293 -22.32 35.47 -32.41
N ILE A 294 -23.14 36.19 -31.64
CA ILE A 294 -22.93 36.46 -30.22
C ILE A 294 -23.88 35.60 -29.39
N HIS A 295 -23.34 34.82 -28.47
CA HIS A 295 -24.12 34.06 -27.49
C HIS A 295 -24.07 34.75 -26.13
N TYR A 296 -25.25 35.06 -25.59
CA TYR A 296 -25.40 35.53 -24.22
C TYR A 296 -25.53 34.31 -23.30
N ARG A 297 -24.65 34.22 -22.29
CA ARG A 297 -24.60 33.10 -21.34
C ARG A 297 -24.33 33.58 -19.92
N ASP A 298 -24.79 32.82 -18.94
CA ASP A 298 -24.36 33.00 -17.55
C ASP A 298 -22.94 32.46 -17.37
N ILE A 299 -22.12 33.19 -16.60
CA ILE A 299 -20.76 32.73 -16.32
C ILE A 299 -20.77 31.62 -15.28
N THR A 300 -19.90 30.64 -15.46
CA THR A 300 -19.68 29.57 -14.47
C THR A 300 -18.47 29.88 -13.56
N LEU A 301 -18.47 29.30 -12.35
CA LEU A 301 -17.30 29.37 -11.45
C LEU A 301 -16.02 28.81 -12.09
N ARG A 302 -16.17 27.81 -12.97
CA ARG A 302 -15.08 27.24 -13.75
C ARG A 302 -14.47 28.28 -14.69
N GLN A 303 -15.28 28.97 -15.48
CA GLN A 303 -14.79 29.98 -16.43
C GLN A 303 -14.11 31.15 -15.70
N LEU A 304 -14.66 31.58 -14.56
CA LEU A 304 -14.01 32.59 -13.72
C LEU A 304 -12.63 32.13 -13.25
N VAL A 305 -12.54 30.97 -12.59
CA VAL A 305 -11.32 30.54 -11.88
C VAL A 305 -10.29 29.92 -12.81
N ASP A 306 -10.71 29.03 -13.71
CA ASP A 306 -9.80 28.25 -14.56
C ASP A 306 -9.47 28.97 -15.90
N GLU A 307 -10.11 30.10 -16.23
CA GLU A 307 -9.84 30.89 -17.45
C GLU A 307 -9.57 32.39 -17.16
N LEU A 308 -10.61 33.16 -16.79
CA LEU A 308 -10.53 34.62 -16.69
C LEU A 308 -9.52 35.09 -15.62
N PHE A 309 -9.61 34.55 -14.40
CA PHE A 309 -8.76 34.94 -13.29
C PHE A 309 -7.29 34.51 -13.47
N LEU A 310 -7.04 33.43 -14.23
CA LEU A 310 -5.68 33.06 -14.61
C LEU A 310 -5.09 34.08 -15.60
N GLN A 311 -5.88 34.53 -16.59
CA GLN A 311 -5.47 35.60 -17.50
C GLN A 311 -5.14 36.88 -16.72
N TRP A 312 -6.03 37.31 -15.81
CA TRP A 312 -5.80 38.50 -15.00
C TRP A 312 -4.55 38.38 -14.13
N ASN A 313 -4.38 37.25 -13.43
CA ASN A 313 -3.18 37.00 -12.63
C ASN A 313 -1.90 37.02 -13.46
N SER A 314 -1.89 36.39 -14.65
CA SER A 314 -0.74 36.36 -15.56
C SER A 314 -0.28 37.78 -15.88
N VAL A 315 -1.22 38.67 -16.24
CA VAL A 315 -0.93 40.08 -16.56
C VAL A 315 -0.51 40.88 -15.33
N LEU A 316 -1.17 40.71 -14.18
CA LEU A 316 -0.80 41.39 -12.94
C LEU A 316 0.62 41.03 -12.49
N ILE A 317 1.00 39.75 -12.60
CA ILE A 317 2.36 39.27 -12.28
C ILE A 317 3.39 39.89 -13.22
N GLN A 318 3.08 39.99 -14.52
CA GLN A 318 3.96 40.64 -15.50
C GLN A 318 4.14 42.13 -15.21
N GLN A 319 3.06 42.85 -14.87
CA GLN A 319 3.13 44.27 -14.49
C GLN A 319 3.97 44.49 -13.23
N HIS A 320 3.75 43.66 -12.20
CA HIS A 320 4.53 43.71 -10.96
C HIS A 320 6.03 43.54 -11.23
N ARG A 321 6.39 42.59 -12.10
CA ARG A 321 7.79 42.29 -12.44
C ARG A 321 8.45 43.35 -13.31
N ARG A 322 7.68 44.03 -14.17
CA ARG A 322 8.11 45.26 -14.86
C ARG A 322 8.31 46.45 -13.91
N LYS A 323 7.96 46.32 -12.62
CA LYS A 323 7.86 47.41 -11.65
C LYS A 323 6.88 48.51 -12.09
N ALA A 324 5.87 48.12 -12.87
CA ALA A 324 4.77 48.99 -13.27
C ALA A 324 3.66 48.99 -12.19
N THR A 325 2.74 49.95 -12.27
CA THR A 325 1.61 50.05 -11.35
C THR A 325 0.69 48.84 -11.48
N VAL A 326 0.39 48.18 -10.36
CA VAL A 326 -0.52 47.02 -10.31
C VAL A 326 -1.87 47.50 -9.76
N PRO A 327 -2.98 47.41 -10.50
CA PRO A 327 -4.28 47.86 -10.05
C PRO A 327 -4.84 46.92 -8.97
N THR A 328 -4.69 47.32 -7.71
CA THR A 328 -5.08 46.51 -6.54
C THR A 328 -6.59 46.25 -6.46
N GLU A 329 -7.38 47.13 -7.07
CA GLU A 329 -8.84 47.07 -7.18
C GLU A 329 -9.30 45.81 -7.94
N THR A 330 -8.47 45.30 -8.86
CA THR A 330 -8.72 44.05 -9.60
C THR A 330 -8.97 42.87 -8.66
N LEU A 331 -8.19 42.75 -7.59
CA LEU A 331 -8.33 41.64 -6.64
C LEU A 331 -9.64 41.72 -5.85
N SER A 332 -10.12 42.95 -5.58
CA SER A 332 -11.42 43.17 -4.97
C SER A 332 -12.55 42.77 -5.92
N LEU A 333 -12.44 43.19 -7.19
CA LEU A 333 -13.40 42.84 -8.22
C LEU A 333 -13.46 41.32 -8.45
N MET A 334 -12.32 40.62 -8.56
CA MET A 334 -12.28 39.15 -8.66
C MET A 334 -13.07 38.47 -7.54
N ARG A 335 -12.91 38.95 -6.30
CA ARG A 335 -13.64 38.44 -5.13
C ARG A 335 -15.13 38.71 -5.25
N SER A 336 -15.51 39.93 -5.63
CA SER A 336 -16.91 40.30 -5.77
C SER A 336 -17.61 39.52 -6.90
N LEU A 337 -16.99 39.40 -8.07
CA LEU A 337 -17.51 38.60 -9.19
C LEU A 337 -17.65 37.12 -8.83
N PHE A 338 -16.66 36.55 -8.12
CA PHE A 338 -16.70 35.17 -7.66
C PHE A 338 -17.85 34.95 -6.68
N ASN A 339 -18.01 35.83 -5.70
CA ASN A 339 -19.07 35.70 -4.70
C ASN A 339 -20.47 35.94 -5.30
N GLY A 340 -20.64 36.92 -6.19
CA GLY A 340 -21.89 37.17 -6.90
C GLY A 340 -22.32 35.94 -7.70
N THR A 341 -21.39 35.34 -8.45
CA THR A 341 -21.64 34.09 -9.18
C THR A 341 -21.91 32.92 -8.23
N LEU A 342 -21.17 32.82 -7.12
CA LEU A 342 -21.38 31.78 -6.10
C LEU A 342 -22.78 31.87 -5.48
N LYS A 343 -23.25 33.08 -5.19
CA LYS A 343 -24.57 33.35 -4.63
C LYS A 343 -25.69 32.92 -5.59
N LYS A 344 -25.60 33.28 -6.87
CA LYS A 344 -26.54 32.79 -7.91
C LYS A 344 -26.60 31.27 -7.95
N VAL A 345 -25.45 30.61 -7.95
CA VAL A 345 -25.38 29.14 -7.92
C VAL A 345 -26.02 28.57 -6.63
N LYS A 346 -25.86 29.22 -5.47
CA LYS A 346 -26.53 28.77 -4.21
C LYS A 346 -28.05 28.92 -4.29
N GLU A 347 -28.53 30.02 -4.85
CA GLU A 347 -29.97 30.31 -4.98
C GLU A 347 -30.65 29.31 -5.93
N ASP A 348 -29.98 28.91 -7.01
CA ASP A 348 -30.44 27.85 -7.93
C ASP A 348 -30.41 26.44 -7.31
N SER A 349 -29.63 26.23 -6.24
CA SER A 349 -29.39 24.90 -5.65
C SER A 349 -30.47 24.43 -4.66
N CYS A 350 -31.66 25.06 -4.64
CA CYS A 350 -32.68 24.82 -3.60
C CYS A 350 -33.29 23.40 -3.56
N ASN A 351 -33.01 22.52 -4.53
CA ASN A 351 -33.49 21.13 -4.53
C ASN A 351 -32.34 20.12 -4.56
N THR A 352 -31.98 19.55 -3.41
CA THR A 352 -30.80 18.69 -3.19
C THR A 352 -30.86 17.30 -3.84
N LYS A 353 -31.98 16.92 -4.47
CA LYS A 353 -32.18 15.56 -5.00
C LYS A 353 -31.60 15.32 -6.39
N SER A 354 -31.58 16.33 -7.27
CA SER A 354 -31.15 16.15 -8.66
C SER A 354 -29.63 15.93 -8.80
N LEU A 355 -29.19 15.25 -9.86
CA LEU A 355 -27.77 15.12 -10.19
C LEU A 355 -27.13 16.49 -10.46
N LYS A 356 -27.85 17.38 -11.15
CA LYS A 356 -27.40 18.75 -11.45
C LYS A 356 -27.05 19.52 -10.17
N THR A 357 -27.94 19.51 -9.18
CA THR A 357 -27.71 20.21 -7.91
C THR A 357 -26.51 19.64 -7.15
N ARG A 358 -26.37 18.30 -7.11
CA ARG A 358 -25.25 17.65 -6.44
C ARG A 358 -23.91 18.01 -7.08
N LEU A 359 -23.85 18.02 -8.41
CA LEU A 359 -22.68 18.49 -9.15
C LEU A 359 -22.39 19.97 -8.85
N GLN A 360 -23.41 20.84 -8.88
CA GLN A 360 -23.25 22.26 -8.58
C GLN A 360 -22.69 22.52 -7.17
N VAL A 361 -23.22 21.85 -6.14
CA VAL A 361 -22.71 21.96 -4.75
C VAL A 361 -21.26 21.51 -4.65
N LYS A 362 -20.90 20.44 -5.37
CA LYS A 362 -19.53 19.92 -5.38
C LYS A 362 -18.58 20.86 -6.12
N HIS A 363 -19.00 21.37 -7.28
CA HIS A 363 -18.27 22.38 -8.03
C HIS A 363 -18.08 23.64 -7.18
N GLN A 364 -19.10 24.11 -6.45
CA GLN A 364 -18.94 25.22 -5.50
C GLN A 364 -17.83 24.98 -4.50
N LYS A 365 -17.86 23.86 -3.76
CA LYS A 365 -16.82 23.56 -2.76
C LYS A 365 -15.43 23.52 -3.39
N THR A 366 -15.31 22.87 -4.55
CA THR A 366 -14.05 22.73 -5.29
C THR A 366 -13.52 24.08 -5.76
N TYR A 367 -14.36 24.89 -6.38
CA TYR A 367 -13.99 26.19 -6.92
C TYR A 367 -13.79 27.26 -5.84
N SER A 368 -14.49 27.19 -4.70
CA SER A 368 -14.20 28.06 -3.55
C SER A 368 -12.81 27.80 -2.97
N LEU A 369 -12.39 26.52 -2.89
CA LEU A 369 -11.03 26.17 -2.45
C LEU A 369 -9.98 26.61 -3.48
N LYS A 370 -10.20 26.33 -4.77
CA LYS A 370 -9.32 26.80 -5.85
C LYS A 370 -9.18 28.32 -5.86
N PHE A 371 -10.30 29.04 -5.78
CA PHE A 371 -10.33 30.50 -5.76
C PHE A 371 -9.57 31.06 -4.54
N SER A 372 -9.82 30.52 -3.35
CA SER A 372 -9.10 30.93 -2.14
C SER A 372 -7.59 30.69 -2.26
N ALA A 373 -7.18 29.54 -2.81
CA ALA A 373 -5.79 29.25 -3.08
C ALA A 373 -5.18 30.21 -4.09
N LEU A 374 -5.86 30.45 -5.23
CA LEU A 374 -5.46 31.39 -6.28
C LEU A 374 -5.28 32.80 -5.71
N MET A 375 -6.26 33.33 -4.98
CA MET A 375 -6.19 34.67 -4.39
C MET A 375 -5.07 34.81 -3.38
N ASN A 376 -4.87 33.81 -2.51
CA ASN A 376 -3.79 33.83 -1.52
C ASN A 376 -2.42 33.82 -2.19
N GLN A 377 -2.23 33.01 -3.23
CA GLN A 377 -0.96 32.94 -3.96
C GLN A 377 -0.70 34.24 -4.75
N THR A 378 -1.69 34.78 -5.46
CA THR A 378 -1.55 36.06 -6.17
C THR A 378 -1.19 37.20 -5.21
N LYS A 379 -1.88 37.31 -4.07
CA LYS A 379 -1.55 38.31 -3.05
C LYS A 379 -0.12 38.15 -2.54
N ASN A 380 0.31 36.93 -2.24
CA ASN A 380 1.68 36.68 -1.77
C ASN A 380 2.73 37.12 -2.81
N ILE A 381 2.51 36.86 -4.09
CA ILE A 381 3.43 37.26 -5.17
C ILE A 381 3.48 38.78 -5.32
N LEU A 382 2.33 39.47 -5.28
CA LEU A 382 2.25 40.92 -5.52
C LEU A 382 2.70 41.79 -4.33
N THR A 383 2.59 41.28 -3.10
CA THR A 383 2.80 42.09 -1.88
C THR A 383 4.10 41.82 -1.13
N ILE A 384 4.71 40.63 -1.28
CA ILE A 384 5.88 40.24 -0.47
C ILE A 384 7.02 39.81 -1.38
N THR A 385 7.76 40.80 -1.88
CA THR A 385 8.94 40.67 -2.77
C THR A 385 10.07 39.78 -2.22
N HIS A 386 10.06 39.43 -0.93
CA HIS A 386 11.10 38.60 -0.28
C HIS A 386 10.59 37.29 0.37
N LYS A 387 9.32 36.89 0.16
CA LYS A 387 8.78 35.68 0.84
C LYS A 387 9.29 34.36 0.26
N PHE A 388 9.60 34.36 -1.03
CA PHE A 388 10.07 33.18 -1.74
C PHE A 388 11.59 33.28 -1.90
N THR A 389 12.33 32.87 -0.87
CA THR A 389 13.79 32.68 -0.95
C THR A 389 14.17 31.41 -1.74
N ASP A 390 13.17 30.59 -2.09
CA ASP A 390 13.29 29.29 -2.75
C ASP A 390 12.54 29.34 -4.09
N GLU A 391 13.29 29.15 -5.19
CA GLU A 391 12.78 29.20 -6.56
C GLU A 391 11.72 28.14 -6.84
N ILE A 392 11.78 26.98 -6.16
CA ILE A 392 10.78 25.92 -6.28
C ILE A 392 9.43 26.40 -5.74
N LYS A 393 9.41 27.08 -4.59
CA LYS A 393 8.18 27.62 -4.02
C LYS A 393 7.59 28.73 -4.89
N LEU A 394 8.45 29.53 -5.52
CA LEU A 394 8.03 30.54 -6.48
C LEU A 394 7.41 29.90 -7.73
N ALA A 395 8.05 28.88 -8.31
CA ALA A 395 7.50 28.12 -9.43
C ALA A 395 6.14 27.49 -9.11
N GLU A 396 6.02 26.84 -7.95
CA GLU A 396 4.78 26.21 -7.53
C GLU A 396 3.67 27.25 -7.28
N ALA A 397 4.00 28.42 -6.76
CA ALA A 397 3.05 29.53 -6.61
C ALA A 397 2.59 30.05 -7.98
N LEU A 398 3.51 30.26 -8.92
CA LEU A 398 3.21 30.74 -10.28
C LEU A 398 2.36 29.76 -11.07
N LEU A 399 2.69 28.47 -11.02
CA LEU A 399 1.91 27.45 -11.69
C LEU A 399 0.49 27.35 -11.11
N LYS A 400 0.31 27.59 -9.81
CA LYS A 400 -1.02 27.65 -9.19
C LYS A 400 -1.83 28.91 -9.54
N THR A 401 -1.17 30.01 -9.91
CA THR A 401 -1.85 31.30 -10.22
C THR A 401 -2.03 31.56 -11.70
N THR A 402 -1.29 30.88 -12.58
CA THR A 402 -1.27 31.14 -14.03
C THR A 402 -1.56 29.92 -14.89
N VAL A 403 -1.65 28.72 -14.32
CA VAL A 403 -1.90 27.48 -15.07
C VAL A 403 -3.10 26.74 -14.53
N THR A 404 -4.03 26.34 -15.40
CA THR A 404 -5.10 25.43 -15.02
C THR A 404 -4.46 24.10 -14.63
N PRO A 405 -4.67 23.58 -13.39
CA PRO A 405 -4.11 22.29 -12.99
C PRO A 405 -4.86 21.18 -13.73
N LYS A 406 -4.52 20.95 -15.01
CA LYS A 406 -5.16 19.91 -15.81
C LYS A 406 -4.71 18.51 -15.43
N ASN A 407 -3.51 18.30 -14.86
CA ASN A 407 -2.97 16.93 -14.70
C ASN A 407 -2.06 16.62 -13.50
N LYS A 408 -1.73 17.58 -12.61
CA LYS A 408 -0.61 17.37 -11.65
C LYS A 408 -0.84 16.38 -10.50
N TYR A 409 -2.09 16.04 -10.15
CA TYR A 409 -2.36 15.17 -8.99
C TYR A 409 -2.98 13.81 -9.34
N ALA A 410 -3.29 13.55 -10.61
CA ALA A 410 -3.91 12.30 -11.01
C ALA A 410 -2.87 11.29 -11.53
N GLN A 411 -1.97 11.68 -12.43
CA GLN A 411 -1.23 10.71 -13.26
C GLN A 411 -0.14 9.90 -12.54
N LYS A 412 0.56 10.46 -11.54
CA LYS A 412 1.71 9.80 -10.90
C LYS A 412 1.35 8.61 -10.00
N VAL A 413 0.10 8.53 -9.54
CA VAL A 413 -0.45 7.35 -8.84
C VAL A 413 -1.23 6.43 -9.82
N LEU A 414 -1.59 6.93 -11.02
CA LEU A 414 -2.38 6.21 -12.02
C LEU A 414 -1.57 5.24 -12.90
N MET A 415 -0.27 5.48 -13.11
CA MET A 415 0.51 4.71 -14.10
C MET A 415 1.03 3.35 -13.63
N MET A 416 0.90 3.00 -12.35
CA MET A 416 1.16 1.62 -11.91
C MET A 416 -0.13 0.80 -11.96
N LYS A 417 -0.43 0.23 -13.14
CA LYS A 417 -1.56 -0.69 -13.45
C LYS A 417 -3.00 -0.10 -13.41
N GLY A 418 -3.20 1.22 -13.30
CA GLY A 418 -4.53 1.82 -13.09
C GLY A 418 -5.31 2.17 -14.37
N HIS A 419 -6.65 2.12 -14.28
CA HIS A 419 -7.56 2.67 -15.29
C HIS A 419 -7.58 4.21 -15.22
N GLY A 420 -7.12 4.88 -16.28
CA GLY A 420 -6.91 6.33 -16.32
C GLY A 420 -8.13 7.15 -16.78
N GLN A 421 -7.98 8.48 -16.83
CA GLN A 421 -9.03 9.39 -17.32
C GLN A 421 -9.38 9.10 -18.81
N ASN A 422 -8.40 8.83 -19.66
CA ASN A 422 -8.64 8.50 -21.07
C ASN A 422 -9.46 7.21 -21.23
N ASN A 423 -9.19 6.19 -20.39
CA ASN A 423 -9.99 4.95 -20.39
C ASN A 423 -11.44 5.24 -19.95
N PHE A 424 -11.61 6.10 -18.95
CA PHE A 424 -12.92 6.55 -18.50
C PHE A 424 -13.72 7.26 -19.59
N GLU A 425 -13.10 8.15 -20.37
CA GLU A 425 -13.79 8.83 -21.47
C GLU A 425 -14.29 7.86 -22.54
N SER A 426 -13.50 6.80 -22.83
CA SER A 426 -13.91 5.73 -23.73
C SER A 426 -15.10 4.94 -23.15
N ASP A 427 -15.02 4.52 -21.89
CA ASP A 427 -16.07 3.75 -21.22
C ASP A 427 -17.36 4.57 -21.04
N ALA A 428 -17.25 5.88 -20.80
CA ALA A 428 -18.38 6.81 -20.69
C ALA A 428 -19.12 6.95 -22.04
N LYS A 429 -18.40 6.98 -23.17
CA LYS A 429 -18.99 6.97 -24.51
C LYS A 429 -19.75 5.66 -24.78
N GLU A 430 -19.17 4.52 -24.41
CA GLU A 430 -19.84 3.22 -24.54
C GLU A 430 -21.10 3.15 -23.66
N PHE A 431 -20.99 3.58 -22.40
CA PHE A 431 -22.11 3.65 -21.48
C PHE A 431 -23.24 4.55 -21.99
N ARG A 432 -22.91 5.71 -22.57
CA ARG A 432 -23.89 6.62 -23.21
C ARG A 432 -24.69 5.93 -24.30
N LYS A 433 -24.03 5.10 -25.13
CA LYS A 433 -24.71 4.31 -26.17
C LYS A 433 -25.64 3.26 -25.58
N LEU A 434 -25.17 2.53 -24.57
CA LEU A 434 -25.98 1.51 -23.88
C LEU A 434 -27.18 2.13 -23.15
N TYR A 435 -27.00 3.30 -22.52
CA TYR A 435 -28.06 4.01 -21.82
C TYR A 435 -29.14 4.47 -22.79
N LYS A 436 -28.78 5.15 -23.88
CA LYS A 436 -29.76 5.60 -24.90
C LYS A 436 -30.57 4.45 -25.49
N ALA A 437 -29.97 3.26 -25.63
CA ALA A 437 -30.68 2.07 -26.12
C ALA A 437 -31.70 1.51 -25.11
N ALA A 438 -31.52 1.78 -23.81
CA ALA A 438 -32.38 1.28 -22.72
C ALA A 438 -33.26 2.36 -22.08
N GLU A 439 -33.08 3.64 -22.43
CA GLU A 439 -33.69 4.81 -21.80
C GLU A 439 -35.21 4.70 -21.64
N ASP A 440 -35.94 4.41 -22.72
CA ASP A 440 -37.40 4.25 -22.70
C ASP A 440 -37.87 3.15 -21.74
N GLN A 441 -37.08 2.09 -21.57
CA GLN A 441 -37.41 0.99 -20.65
C GLN A 441 -37.08 1.38 -19.20
N ILE A 442 -35.98 2.09 -18.98
CA ILE A 442 -35.57 2.61 -17.66
C ILE A 442 -36.62 3.60 -17.13
N MET A 443 -37.12 4.49 -17.98
CA MET A 443 -38.15 5.47 -17.60
C MET A 443 -39.50 4.83 -17.28
N LYS A 444 -39.77 3.62 -17.77
CA LYS A 444 -40.98 2.84 -17.46
C LYS A 444 -40.89 2.05 -16.15
N LEU A 445 -39.69 1.89 -15.59
CA LEU A 445 -39.53 1.21 -14.30
C LEU A 445 -40.17 2.05 -13.18
N PRO A 446 -40.84 1.43 -12.21
CA PRO A 446 -41.41 2.15 -11.08
C PRO A 446 -40.31 2.88 -10.30
N THR A 447 -40.51 4.16 -10.04
CA THR A 447 -39.60 4.94 -9.22
C THR A 447 -39.56 4.34 -7.81
N PRO A 448 -38.36 4.07 -7.25
CA PRO A 448 -38.22 3.48 -5.93
C PRO A 448 -38.92 4.30 -4.83
N GLN A 449 -39.53 3.62 -3.87
CA GLN A 449 -40.06 4.27 -2.67
C GLN A 449 -38.94 4.77 -1.76
N LEU A 450 -39.24 5.63 -0.78
CA LEU A 450 -38.23 6.24 0.09
C LEU A 450 -37.47 5.19 0.91
N GLU A 451 -38.14 4.10 1.28
CA GLU A 451 -37.61 2.94 2.00
C GLU A 451 -36.63 2.12 1.14
N GLU A 452 -36.77 2.18 -0.18
CA GLU A 452 -35.91 1.52 -1.17
C GLU A 452 -34.73 2.41 -1.59
N CYS A 453 -34.74 3.68 -1.18
CA CYS A 453 -33.67 4.65 -1.42
C CYS A 453 -32.60 4.62 -0.34
N CYS A 454 -31.43 5.19 -0.65
CA CYS A 454 -30.41 5.47 0.35
C CYS A 454 -31.00 6.35 1.45
N ARG A 455 -30.99 5.86 2.70
CA ARG A 455 -31.62 6.55 3.84
C ARG A 455 -31.13 7.98 4.07
N ILE A 456 -29.86 8.24 3.77
CA ILE A 456 -29.20 9.53 4.00
C ILE A 456 -29.51 10.54 2.88
N LEU A 457 -29.40 10.11 1.62
CA LEU A 457 -29.53 10.99 0.46
C LEU A 457 -30.96 11.05 -0.11
N ALA A 458 -31.83 10.13 0.31
CA ALA A 458 -33.19 9.97 -0.24
C ALA A 458 -33.21 9.82 -1.78
N THR A 459 -32.17 9.18 -2.35
CA THR A 459 -32.06 8.81 -3.77
C THR A 459 -31.50 7.37 -3.90
N SER A 460 -31.52 6.80 -5.10
CA SER A 460 -30.99 5.47 -5.42
C SER A 460 -30.29 5.46 -6.79
N THR A 461 -29.62 4.36 -7.10
CA THR A 461 -29.03 4.13 -8.43
C THR A 461 -30.07 4.28 -9.55
N LEU A 462 -31.29 3.77 -9.34
CA LEU A 462 -32.36 3.85 -10.34
C LEU A 462 -32.90 5.27 -10.50
N VAL A 463 -33.03 6.02 -9.39
CA VAL A 463 -33.44 7.43 -9.44
C VAL A 463 -32.43 8.26 -10.23
N ASP A 464 -31.13 8.05 -9.99
CA ASP A 464 -30.07 8.74 -10.76
C ASP A 464 -30.07 8.35 -12.24
N LEU A 465 -30.43 7.11 -12.59
CA LEU A 465 -30.59 6.68 -13.98
C LEU A 465 -31.85 7.26 -14.65
N GLN A 466 -32.87 7.62 -13.89
CA GLN A 466 -34.10 8.28 -14.37
C GLN A 466 -33.97 9.82 -14.40
N ASP A 467 -32.87 10.37 -13.87
CA ASP A 467 -32.62 11.81 -13.85
C ASP A 467 -32.22 12.31 -15.25
N PRO A 468 -32.86 13.37 -15.79
CA PRO A 468 -32.58 13.88 -17.13
C PRO A 468 -31.13 14.40 -17.31
N TYR A 469 -30.39 14.62 -16.23
CA TYR A 469 -29.02 15.12 -16.24
C TYR A 469 -27.96 14.00 -16.15
N ILE A 470 -28.33 12.72 -16.24
CA ILE A 470 -27.37 11.60 -16.18
C ILE A 470 -26.31 11.65 -17.29
N LEU A 471 -26.67 12.09 -18.50
CA LEU A 471 -25.72 12.16 -19.61
C LEU A 471 -24.66 13.25 -19.40
N LEU A 472 -25.01 14.34 -18.70
CA LEU A 472 -24.08 15.41 -18.35
C LEU A 472 -23.04 14.93 -17.33
N MET A 473 -23.43 14.02 -16.43
CA MET A 473 -22.46 13.42 -15.49
C MET A 473 -21.36 12.62 -16.18
N LEU A 474 -21.62 12.07 -17.37
CA LEU A 474 -20.63 11.32 -18.13
C LEU A 474 -19.54 12.23 -18.73
N ASP A 475 -19.77 13.53 -18.78
CA ASP A 475 -18.80 14.53 -19.25
C ASP A 475 -17.91 15.07 -18.11
N GLU A 476 -18.16 14.66 -16.86
CA GLU A 476 -17.37 15.04 -15.69
C GLU A 476 -16.07 14.23 -15.56
N SER A 477 -15.18 14.65 -14.66
CA SER A 477 -13.97 13.86 -14.36
C SER A 477 -14.34 12.50 -13.76
N LYS A 478 -13.49 11.48 -13.96
CA LYS A 478 -13.69 10.13 -13.40
C LYS A 478 -14.03 10.16 -11.90
N TYR A 479 -13.29 10.95 -11.12
CA TYR A 479 -13.50 11.10 -9.68
C TYR A 479 -14.79 11.84 -9.33
N ASP A 480 -15.15 12.82 -10.16
CA ASP A 480 -16.38 13.57 -9.96
C ASP A 480 -17.61 12.72 -10.20
N PHE A 481 -17.59 11.94 -11.28
CA PHE A 481 -18.59 10.91 -11.54
C PHE A 481 -18.70 9.92 -10.38
N MET A 482 -17.57 9.30 -9.98
CA MET A 482 -17.56 8.26 -8.95
C MET A 482 -18.06 8.71 -7.57
N LYS A 483 -17.81 9.97 -7.19
CA LYS A 483 -18.28 10.51 -5.90
C LYS A 483 -19.71 11.06 -5.94
N THR A 484 -20.26 11.32 -7.13
CA THR A 484 -21.57 11.99 -7.27
C THR A 484 -22.69 11.02 -7.66
N PHE A 485 -22.39 10.03 -8.50
CA PHE A 485 -23.35 9.00 -8.90
C PHE A 485 -23.68 8.08 -7.72
N THR A 486 -24.97 7.89 -7.46
CA THR A 486 -25.44 7.07 -6.33
C THR A 486 -25.31 5.59 -6.65
N MET A 487 -24.31 4.94 -6.07
CA MET A 487 -24.27 3.47 -5.98
C MET A 487 -24.95 3.04 -4.68
N SER A 488 -26.26 2.80 -4.75
CA SER A 488 -27.09 2.37 -3.62
C SER A 488 -27.08 0.85 -3.44
N GLY A 489 -26.99 0.39 -2.19
CA GLY A 489 -27.05 -1.04 -1.88
C GLY A 489 -26.90 -1.34 -0.40
N MET A 490 -26.48 -2.56 -0.08
CA MET A 490 -26.29 -3.01 1.30
C MET A 490 -25.04 -2.38 1.91
N PRO A 491 -25.16 -1.66 3.04
CA PRO A 491 -24.01 -1.22 3.82
C PRO A 491 -23.43 -2.41 4.58
N VAL A 492 -22.12 -2.59 4.44
CA VAL A 492 -21.40 -3.72 4.98
C VAL A 492 -20.14 -3.24 5.68
N TYR A 493 -19.81 -3.90 6.78
CA TYR A 493 -18.49 -3.82 7.39
C TYR A 493 -17.66 -5.05 7.02
N ALA A 494 -16.58 -4.83 6.28
CA ALA A 494 -15.65 -5.88 5.88
C ALA A 494 -14.21 -5.39 6.00
N SER A 495 -13.29 -6.30 6.36
CA SER A 495 -11.87 -5.99 6.36
C SER A 495 -11.32 -6.06 4.93
N ILE A 496 -10.98 -4.91 4.35
CA ILE A 496 -10.36 -4.80 3.04
C ILE A 496 -8.84 -5.03 3.23
N LYS A 497 -8.37 -6.26 2.98
CA LYS A 497 -6.95 -6.64 3.07
C LYS A 497 -6.35 -6.80 1.67
N ASP A 498 -5.02 -6.85 1.56
CA ASP A 498 -4.31 -7.05 0.28
C ASP A 498 -4.83 -8.25 -0.52
N PHE A 499 -5.18 -9.36 0.15
CA PHE A 499 -5.72 -10.55 -0.51
C PHE A 499 -7.08 -10.31 -1.17
N SER A 500 -7.94 -9.44 -0.61
CA SER A 500 -9.23 -9.10 -1.23
C SER A 500 -9.11 -8.16 -2.43
N HIS A 501 -8.01 -7.39 -2.52
CA HIS A 501 -7.67 -6.62 -3.72
C HIS A 501 -7.16 -7.51 -4.86
N ILE A 502 -6.54 -8.65 -4.52
CA ILE A 502 -6.07 -9.64 -5.51
C ILE A 502 -7.18 -10.61 -5.90
N ASN A 503 -8.05 -10.96 -4.95
CA ASN A 503 -9.08 -11.96 -5.10
C ASN A 503 -10.34 -11.57 -4.32
N PRO A 504 -11.36 -11.00 -4.98
CA PRO A 504 -12.53 -10.46 -4.31
C PRO A 504 -13.39 -11.52 -3.62
N TRP A 505 -13.32 -12.79 -4.05
CA TRP A 505 -14.07 -13.90 -3.44
C TRP A 505 -13.56 -14.31 -2.05
N THR A 506 -12.49 -13.69 -1.56
CA THR A 506 -11.94 -13.89 -0.22
C THR A 506 -12.38 -12.83 0.79
N MET A 507 -13.19 -11.86 0.37
CA MET A 507 -13.67 -10.78 1.23
C MET A 507 -14.38 -11.31 2.48
N ILE A 508 -13.96 -10.83 3.65
CA ILE A 508 -14.56 -11.18 4.94
C ILE A 508 -15.56 -10.11 5.33
N ILE A 509 -16.85 -10.43 5.20
CA ILE A 509 -17.93 -9.62 5.75
C ILE A 509 -18.13 -9.98 7.22
N HIS A 510 -17.96 -8.99 8.10
CA HIS A 510 -18.15 -9.16 9.54
C HIS A 510 -19.62 -9.02 9.93
N HIS A 511 -20.29 -7.99 9.43
CA HIS A 511 -21.73 -7.80 9.56
C HIS A 511 -22.30 -6.95 8.42
N ILE A 512 -23.61 -7.09 8.21
CA ILE A 512 -24.39 -6.31 7.25
C ILE A 512 -25.34 -5.44 8.07
N VAL A 513 -25.30 -4.13 7.83
CA VAL A 513 -26.08 -3.18 8.63
C VAL A 513 -27.58 -3.37 8.38
N GLY A 514 -28.36 -3.33 9.45
CA GLY A 514 -29.81 -3.51 9.46
C GLY A 514 -30.60 -2.19 9.36
N ALA A 515 -31.91 -2.28 9.60
CA ALA A 515 -32.77 -1.11 9.71
C ALA A 515 -32.32 -0.16 10.84
N PRO A 516 -32.48 1.17 10.70
CA PRO A 516 -33.12 1.88 9.58
C PRO A 516 -32.19 2.14 8.37
N TYR A 517 -30.94 1.66 8.42
CA TYR A 517 -29.91 1.93 7.42
C TYR A 517 -29.69 0.74 6.47
N ALA A 518 -30.74 -0.01 6.14
CA ALA A 518 -30.62 -1.22 5.33
C ALA A 518 -30.13 -0.95 3.89
N ILE A 519 -30.31 0.29 3.40
CA ILE A 519 -29.84 0.76 2.10
C ILE A 519 -29.10 2.09 2.27
N ILE A 520 -27.85 2.13 1.80
CA ILE A 520 -26.98 3.32 1.78
C ILE A 520 -26.32 3.46 0.42
N SER A 521 -25.92 4.68 0.08
CA SER A 521 -25.11 5.00 -1.09
C SER A 521 -23.63 5.10 -0.73
N GLN A 522 -22.77 4.63 -1.61
CA GLN A 522 -21.33 4.90 -1.57
C GLN A 522 -21.03 6.41 -1.38
N SER A 523 -21.78 7.29 -2.06
CA SER A 523 -21.60 8.74 -2.00
C SER A 523 -21.93 9.30 -0.62
N ALA A 524 -22.88 8.69 0.08
CA ALA A 524 -23.19 9.06 1.47
C ALA A 524 -22.00 8.74 2.39
N ILE A 525 -21.35 7.59 2.21
CA ILE A 525 -20.15 7.24 2.99
C ILE A 525 -19.00 8.24 2.70
N GLU A 526 -18.80 8.66 1.46
CA GLU A 526 -17.81 9.70 1.12
C GLU A 526 -18.15 11.07 1.73
N LEU A 527 -19.42 11.46 1.76
CA LEU A 527 -19.84 12.71 2.39
C LEU A 527 -19.58 12.71 3.89
N TYR A 528 -19.88 11.59 4.58
CA TYR A 528 -19.55 11.41 5.99
C TYR A 528 -18.04 11.40 6.22
N ALA A 529 -17.27 10.77 5.31
CA ALA A 529 -15.81 10.77 5.35
C ALA A 529 -15.24 12.19 5.24
N ASP A 530 -15.79 13.04 4.37
CA ASP A 530 -15.33 14.42 4.18
C ASP A 530 -15.70 15.33 5.38
N GLN A 531 -16.58 14.91 6.29
CA GLN A 531 -17.10 15.70 7.42
C GLN A 531 -16.59 15.25 8.80
N ALA A 532 -16.15 13.99 8.97
CA ALA A 532 -15.83 13.43 10.28
C ALA A 532 -14.37 13.66 10.72
N ILE A 533 -14.20 14.12 11.97
CA ILE A 533 -12.89 14.34 12.64
C ILE A 533 -12.31 13.03 13.23
N GLN A 534 -13.12 11.99 13.40
CA GLN A 534 -12.69 10.69 13.97
C GLN A 534 -12.71 9.60 12.90
N PHE A 535 -11.57 9.41 12.25
CA PHE A 535 -11.29 8.25 11.42
C PHE A 535 -10.56 7.19 12.22
N ASP A 536 -11.01 5.94 12.11
CA ASP A 536 -10.12 4.80 12.29
C ASP A 536 -9.28 4.71 11.02
N SER A 537 -8.01 5.11 11.08
CA SER A 537 -7.19 5.45 9.91
C SER A 537 -6.89 4.26 8.99
N GLU A 538 -7.09 3.02 9.45
CA GLU A 538 -6.74 1.82 8.71
C GLU A 538 -7.86 1.29 7.78
N GLU A 539 -9.14 1.40 8.15
CA GLU A 539 -10.25 0.76 7.39
C GLU A 539 -11.31 1.73 6.84
N LYS A 540 -11.14 3.05 7.02
CA LYS A 540 -12.06 4.12 6.55
C LYS A 540 -13.55 3.88 6.85
N SER A 541 -13.84 3.28 8.01
CA SER A 541 -15.21 2.95 8.40
C SER A 541 -15.97 4.14 9.02
N VAL A 542 -17.27 4.19 8.79
CA VAL A 542 -18.21 5.17 9.36
C VAL A 542 -19.14 4.44 10.33
N ILE A 543 -19.46 5.08 11.46
CA ILE A 543 -20.49 4.61 12.40
C ILE A 543 -21.72 5.51 12.23
N LEU A 544 -22.82 4.93 11.72
CA LEU A 544 -24.00 5.70 11.32
C LEU A 544 -24.85 6.14 12.52
N THR A 545 -24.79 5.41 13.63
CA THR A 545 -25.47 5.73 14.88
C THR A 545 -24.46 5.75 16.02
N LYS A 546 -24.28 6.92 16.65
CA LYS A 546 -23.32 7.12 17.74
C LYS A 546 -23.52 6.09 18.84
N GLY A 547 -22.47 5.33 19.17
CA GLY A 547 -22.50 4.29 20.21
C GLY A 547 -23.02 2.91 19.76
N ASN A 548 -23.50 2.75 18.51
CA ASN A 548 -23.92 1.45 17.99
C ASN A 548 -22.90 0.87 17.01
N ILE A 549 -22.10 -0.09 17.47
CA ILE A 549 -21.07 -0.74 16.65
C ILE A 549 -21.64 -1.56 15.49
N GLU A 550 -22.90 -2.01 15.57
CA GLU A 550 -23.59 -2.74 14.50
C GLU A 550 -24.02 -1.84 13.33
N SER A 551 -23.92 -0.51 13.52
CA SER A 551 -24.10 0.50 12.48
C SER A 551 -22.78 0.87 11.78
N LYS A 552 -21.68 0.19 12.10
CA LYS A 552 -20.38 0.39 11.46
C LYS A 552 -20.45 -0.14 10.02
N CYS A 553 -19.97 0.63 9.06
CA CYS A 553 -19.81 0.18 7.68
C CYS A 553 -18.67 0.93 7.00
N ASN A 554 -18.06 0.31 6.00
CA ASN A 554 -17.02 0.94 5.16
C ASN A 554 -17.26 0.71 3.67
N ILE A 555 -18.20 -0.18 3.32
CA ILE A 555 -18.46 -0.66 1.98
C ILE A 555 -19.95 -0.61 1.70
N VAL A 556 -20.32 -0.30 0.45
CA VAL A 556 -21.66 -0.57 -0.07
C VAL A 556 -21.56 -1.63 -1.15
N ILE A 557 -22.32 -2.71 -1.01
CA ILE A 557 -22.50 -3.72 -2.06
C ILE A 557 -23.76 -3.32 -2.83
N PRO A 558 -23.64 -2.84 -4.07
CA PRO A 558 -24.80 -2.43 -4.85
C PRO A 558 -25.84 -3.55 -4.95
N ILE A 559 -27.12 -3.20 -4.90
CA ILE A 559 -28.20 -4.16 -5.12
C ILE A 559 -29.16 -3.56 -6.12
N ILE A 560 -29.57 -4.38 -7.09
CA ILE A 560 -30.55 -4.02 -8.10
C ILE A 560 -31.86 -4.73 -7.76
N PRO A 561 -32.98 -3.99 -7.66
CA PRO A 561 -34.30 -4.59 -7.50
C PRO A 561 -34.58 -5.62 -8.59
N ALA A 562 -35.21 -6.74 -8.22
CA ALA A 562 -35.41 -7.86 -9.14
C ALA A 562 -36.20 -7.47 -10.41
N ASN A 563 -37.15 -6.54 -10.30
CA ASN A 563 -37.94 -6.01 -11.40
C ASN A 563 -37.14 -5.10 -12.37
N ALA A 564 -36.00 -4.55 -11.94
CA ALA A 564 -35.13 -3.68 -12.74
C ALA A 564 -33.92 -4.43 -13.33
N ALA A 565 -33.59 -5.61 -12.80
CA ALA A 565 -32.38 -6.35 -13.12
C ALA A 565 -32.19 -6.67 -14.62
N GLU A 566 -33.27 -7.06 -15.30
CA GLU A 566 -33.23 -7.41 -16.73
C GLU A 566 -33.03 -6.19 -17.62
N VAL A 567 -33.76 -5.10 -17.36
CA VAL A 567 -33.65 -3.83 -18.10
C VAL A 567 -32.26 -3.22 -17.94
N LEU A 568 -31.71 -3.25 -16.73
CA LEU A 568 -30.40 -2.67 -16.42
C LEU A 568 -29.22 -3.56 -16.79
N GLN A 569 -29.46 -4.78 -17.29
CA GLN A 569 -28.41 -5.77 -17.56
C GLN A 569 -27.27 -5.24 -18.46
N PRO A 570 -27.54 -4.51 -19.58
CA PRO A 570 -26.49 -3.98 -20.43
C PRO A 570 -25.59 -2.97 -19.70
N LEU A 571 -26.19 -2.10 -18.88
CA LEU A 571 -25.47 -1.09 -18.10
C LEU A 571 -24.61 -1.73 -17.01
N ILE A 572 -25.16 -2.71 -16.28
CA ILE A 572 -24.46 -3.41 -15.19
C ILE A 572 -23.27 -4.23 -15.71
N CYS A 573 -23.34 -4.70 -16.95
CA CYS A 573 -22.25 -5.45 -17.58
C CYS A 573 -21.14 -4.57 -18.15
N SER A 574 -21.32 -3.24 -18.21
CA SER A 574 -20.34 -2.30 -18.76
C SER A 574 -19.10 -2.10 -17.86
N ASN A 575 -18.01 -1.61 -18.46
CA ASN A 575 -16.80 -1.21 -17.74
C ASN A 575 -17.06 -0.08 -16.74
N LEU A 576 -17.89 0.90 -17.11
CA LEU A 576 -18.21 2.03 -16.24
C LEU A 576 -18.90 1.56 -14.96
N TYR A 577 -19.86 0.62 -15.06
CA TYR A 577 -20.49 0.05 -13.88
C TYR A 577 -19.52 -0.80 -13.06
N ALA A 578 -18.66 -1.60 -13.71
CA ALA A 578 -17.63 -2.38 -13.01
C ALA A 578 -16.69 -1.47 -12.21
N MET A 579 -16.28 -0.32 -12.78
CA MET A 579 -15.51 0.70 -12.08
C MET A 579 -16.26 1.25 -10.86
N MET A 580 -17.53 1.62 -11.01
CA MET A 580 -18.35 2.13 -9.91
C MET A 580 -18.55 1.10 -8.80
N ALA A 581 -18.81 -0.16 -9.15
CA ALA A 581 -18.95 -1.24 -8.18
C ALA A 581 -17.61 -1.55 -7.47
N THR A 582 -16.50 -1.54 -8.22
CA THR A 582 -15.15 -1.69 -7.64
C THR A 582 -14.87 -0.57 -6.64
N PHE A 583 -15.18 0.68 -6.98
CA PHE A 583 -14.98 1.81 -6.08
C PHE A 583 -15.89 1.73 -4.84
N SER A 584 -17.14 1.31 -5.01
CA SER A 584 -18.10 1.10 -3.91
C SER A 584 -17.65 0.02 -2.91
N ILE A 585 -16.93 -1.00 -3.39
CA ILE A 585 -16.54 -2.18 -2.60
C ILE A 585 -15.11 -2.12 -2.10
N LEU A 586 -14.14 -1.79 -2.96
CA LEU A 586 -12.72 -1.74 -2.59
C LEU A 586 -12.26 -0.33 -2.18
N ARG A 587 -13.12 0.70 -2.34
CA ARG A 587 -12.79 2.11 -2.06
C ARG A 587 -11.55 2.59 -2.83
N ASN A 588 -11.23 1.92 -3.93
CA ASN A 588 -10.09 2.20 -4.78
C ASN A 588 -10.58 2.67 -6.17
N PRO A 589 -10.40 3.95 -6.51
CA PRO A 589 -10.86 4.51 -7.79
C PRO A 589 -10.00 4.09 -8.98
N HIS A 590 -8.86 3.43 -8.75
CA HIS A 590 -7.86 3.15 -9.78
C HIS A 590 -7.98 1.74 -10.37
N ILE A 591 -8.69 0.84 -9.70
CA ILE A 591 -8.85 -0.56 -10.12
C ILE A 591 -10.24 -0.73 -10.74
N ILE A 592 -10.30 -1.51 -11.81
CA ILE A 592 -11.55 -2.10 -12.29
C ILE A 592 -11.40 -3.61 -12.15
N ASP A 593 -12.24 -4.19 -11.31
CA ASP A 593 -12.36 -5.63 -11.16
C ASP A 593 -13.76 -6.03 -11.66
N HIS A 594 -13.82 -6.87 -12.69
CA HIS A 594 -15.10 -7.26 -13.28
C HIS A 594 -15.86 -8.29 -12.43
N ASP A 595 -15.17 -8.99 -11.52
CA ASP A 595 -15.73 -10.03 -10.67
C ASP A 595 -16.07 -9.53 -9.26
N ILE A 596 -15.53 -8.38 -8.84
CA ILE A 596 -15.72 -7.82 -7.48
C ILE A 596 -17.19 -7.77 -7.05
N HIS A 597 -18.09 -7.32 -7.91
CA HIS A 597 -19.49 -7.17 -7.54
C HIS A 597 -20.16 -8.53 -7.33
N LEU A 598 -19.95 -9.47 -8.26
CA LEU A 598 -20.48 -10.83 -8.14
C LEU A 598 -19.90 -11.56 -6.93
N ALA A 599 -18.61 -11.39 -6.67
CA ALA A 599 -17.93 -11.94 -5.51
C ALA A 599 -18.48 -11.36 -4.19
N ALA A 600 -18.68 -10.05 -4.14
CA ALA A 600 -19.25 -9.37 -2.97
C ALA A 600 -20.68 -9.82 -2.69
N LEU A 601 -21.52 -9.95 -3.73
CA LEU A 601 -22.86 -10.54 -3.62
C LEU A 601 -22.80 -11.97 -3.06
N GLY A 602 -21.86 -12.80 -3.52
CA GLY A 602 -21.66 -14.16 -3.01
C GLY A 602 -21.22 -14.21 -1.54
N CYS A 603 -20.30 -13.34 -1.14
CA CYS A 603 -19.87 -13.21 0.25
C CYS A 603 -21.00 -12.71 1.16
N ALA A 604 -21.79 -11.74 0.69
CA ALA A 604 -22.94 -11.19 1.42
C ALA A 604 -24.06 -12.22 1.56
N TRP A 605 -24.32 -12.98 0.49
CA TRP A 605 -25.24 -14.11 0.50
C TRP A 605 -24.83 -15.16 1.54
N LEU A 606 -23.58 -15.61 1.50
CA LEU A 606 -23.07 -16.63 2.44
C LEU A 606 -23.20 -16.15 3.90
N THR A 607 -22.88 -14.88 4.15
CA THR A 607 -23.00 -14.27 5.47
C THR A 607 -24.47 -14.23 5.92
N THR A 608 -25.37 -13.85 5.02
CA THR A 608 -26.81 -13.72 5.30
C THR A 608 -27.46 -15.08 5.59
N ILE A 609 -27.18 -16.12 4.80
CA ILE A 609 -27.75 -17.45 5.07
C ILE A 609 -27.20 -18.04 6.37
N ARG A 610 -25.93 -17.76 6.71
CA ARG A 610 -25.31 -18.21 7.97
C ARG A 610 -25.97 -17.58 9.19
N THR A 611 -26.22 -16.27 9.17
CA THR A 611 -26.85 -15.55 10.30
C THR A 611 -28.35 -15.80 10.38
N HIS A 612 -29.02 -16.01 9.24
CA HIS A 612 -30.46 -16.24 9.14
C HIS A 612 -30.76 -17.53 8.34
N PRO A 613 -30.60 -18.72 8.96
CA PRO A 613 -30.88 -20.00 8.32
C PRO A 613 -32.36 -20.12 7.93
N LEU A 614 -32.65 -20.95 6.92
CA LEU A 614 -33.96 -21.07 6.28
C LEU A 614 -35.12 -21.24 7.29
N CYS A 615 -34.92 -22.03 8.35
CA CYS A 615 -35.93 -22.29 9.39
C CYS A 615 -36.31 -21.09 10.26
N LYS A 616 -35.51 -20.02 10.30
CA LYS A 616 -35.70 -18.85 11.17
C LYS A 616 -35.60 -17.52 10.41
N ARG A 617 -35.81 -17.54 9.09
CA ARG A 617 -35.56 -16.40 8.22
C ARG A 617 -36.74 -15.41 8.18
N PRO A 618 -36.58 -14.16 8.66
CA PRO A 618 -37.59 -13.12 8.54
C PRO A 618 -37.84 -12.69 7.09
N GLN A 619 -39.00 -12.08 6.82
CA GLN A 619 -39.42 -11.68 5.47
C GLN A 619 -38.43 -10.71 4.79
N TYR A 620 -37.98 -9.65 5.47
CA TYR A 620 -37.02 -8.70 4.90
C TYR A 620 -35.67 -9.33 4.51
N ILE A 621 -35.26 -10.42 5.18
CA ILE A 621 -34.06 -11.18 4.80
C ILE A 621 -34.31 -12.00 3.53
N ARG A 622 -35.53 -12.51 3.32
CA ARG A 622 -35.90 -13.20 2.08
C ARG A 622 -35.82 -12.25 0.89
N GLU A 623 -36.42 -11.07 1.02
CA GLU A 623 -36.38 -10.01 0.00
C GLU A 623 -34.94 -9.59 -0.32
N ARG A 624 -34.08 -9.45 0.69
CA ARG A 624 -32.63 -9.21 0.49
C ARG A 624 -31.98 -10.31 -0.35
N LEU A 625 -32.23 -11.57 -0.03
CA LEU A 625 -31.65 -12.71 -0.76
C LEU A 625 -32.19 -12.80 -2.19
N ASP A 626 -33.47 -12.49 -2.41
CA ASP A 626 -34.07 -12.44 -3.73
C ASP A 626 -33.42 -11.35 -4.59
N ASN A 627 -33.19 -10.16 -4.02
CA ASN A 627 -32.50 -9.08 -4.70
C ASN A 627 -31.02 -9.40 -4.98
N ILE A 628 -30.30 -10.04 -4.04
CA ILE A 628 -28.94 -10.55 -4.28
C ILE A 628 -28.94 -11.55 -5.44
N THR A 629 -29.89 -12.48 -5.44
CA THR A 629 -30.03 -13.52 -6.47
C THR A 629 -30.33 -12.93 -7.83
N ALA A 630 -31.29 -12.00 -7.90
CA ALA A 630 -31.65 -11.31 -9.14
C ALA A 630 -30.47 -10.52 -9.71
N THR A 631 -29.77 -9.75 -8.86
CA THR A 631 -28.57 -9.00 -9.26
C THR A 631 -27.46 -9.93 -9.74
N ALA A 632 -27.21 -11.04 -9.04
CA ALA A 632 -26.17 -11.99 -9.42
C ALA A 632 -26.47 -12.73 -10.74
N LYS A 633 -27.74 -13.02 -11.04
CA LYS A 633 -28.17 -13.67 -12.29
C LYS A 633 -27.79 -12.88 -13.54
N ILE A 634 -27.72 -11.55 -13.47
CA ILE A 634 -27.24 -10.68 -14.55
C ILE A 634 -25.86 -11.13 -15.05
N TYR A 635 -24.96 -11.46 -14.13
CA TYR A 635 -23.58 -11.85 -14.44
C TYR A 635 -23.45 -13.27 -15.01
N THR A 636 -24.44 -14.14 -14.83
CA THR A 636 -24.38 -15.53 -15.31
C THR A 636 -24.34 -15.66 -16.84
N LYS A 637 -24.73 -14.60 -17.56
CA LYS A 637 -24.64 -14.54 -19.03
C LYS A 637 -23.24 -14.18 -19.54
N ARG A 638 -22.33 -13.71 -18.68
CA ARG A 638 -20.93 -13.41 -19.09
C ARG A 638 -20.21 -14.71 -19.46
N SER A 639 -19.43 -14.67 -20.54
CA SER A 639 -18.74 -15.85 -21.07
C SER A 639 -17.86 -16.55 -20.03
N SER A 640 -17.07 -15.79 -19.26
CA SER A 640 -16.20 -16.34 -18.19
C SER A 640 -16.99 -17.06 -17.10
N VAL A 641 -18.06 -16.45 -16.60
CA VAL A 641 -18.93 -17.02 -15.56
C VAL A 641 -19.67 -18.24 -16.10
N LYS A 642 -20.22 -18.16 -17.31
CA LYS A 642 -20.91 -19.26 -17.98
C LYS A 642 -19.99 -20.47 -18.17
N THR A 643 -18.77 -20.25 -18.65
CA THR A 643 -17.75 -21.29 -18.82
C THR A 643 -17.42 -21.96 -17.48
N TYR A 644 -17.24 -21.16 -16.42
CA TYR A 644 -16.99 -21.69 -15.08
C TYR A 644 -18.17 -22.50 -14.54
N VAL A 645 -19.40 -22.02 -14.72
CA VAL A 645 -20.63 -22.72 -14.28
C VAL A 645 -20.80 -24.05 -15.03
N ASN A 646 -20.58 -24.07 -16.35
CA ASN A 646 -20.62 -25.29 -17.14
C ASN A 646 -19.58 -26.29 -16.65
N ALA A 647 -18.33 -25.86 -16.45
CA ALA A 647 -17.30 -26.72 -15.88
C ALA A 647 -17.67 -27.22 -14.47
N LEU A 648 -18.32 -26.40 -13.65
CA LEU A 648 -18.76 -26.81 -12.31
C LEU A 648 -19.85 -27.88 -12.34
N ILE A 649 -20.61 -27.99 -13.43
CA ILE A 649 -21.65 -29.01 -13.62
C ILE A 649 -21.06 -30.25 -14.32
N ASP A 650 -20.29 -30.04 -15.38
CA ASP A 650 -19.82 -31.09 -16.30
C ASP A 650 -18.49 -31.72 -15.86
N ASN A 651 -17.59 -30.93 -15.27
CA ASN A 651 -16.30 -31.38 -14.75
C ASN A 651 -15.97 -30.71 -13.39
N PRO A 652 -16.74 -31.01 -12.33
CA PRO A 652 -16.66 -30.33 -11.05
C PRO A 652 -15.31 -30.45 -10.36
N ASN A 653 -14.54 -31.52 -10.64
CA ASN A 653 -13.19 -31.68 -10.10
C ASN A 653 -12.31 -30.51 -10.58
N GLN A 654 -12.17 -30.38 -11.91
CA GLN A 654 -11.40 -29.30 -12.52
C GLN A 654 -11.87 -27.91 -12.06
N ALA A 655 -13.19 -27.71 -11.95
CA ALA A 655 -13.77 -26.43 -11.54
C ALA A 655 -13.51 -26.07 -10.08
N LEU A 656 -13.29 -27.05 -9.20
CA LEU A 656 -12.96 -26.82 -7.78
C LEU A 656 -11.45 -26.74 -7.52
N MET A 657 -10.59 -26.81 -8.53
CA MET A 657 -9.14 -26.63 -8.37
C MET A 657 -8.77 -25.17 -8.12
N THR A 658 -7.80 -24.91 -7.22
CA THR A 658 -7.28 -23.54 -7.00
C THR A 658 -6.55 -22.99 -8.24
N LEU A 659 -6.03 -23.86 -9.11
CA LEU A 659 -5.53 -23.49 -10.44
C LEU A 659 -5.51 -24.75 -11.31
N SER A 660 -6.33 -24.79 -12.37
CA SER A 660 -6.29 -25.89 -13.33
C SER A 660 -5.09 -25.74 -14.28
N THR A 661 -4.42 -26.85 -14.59
CA THR A 661 -3.39 -26.90 -15.64
C THR A 661 -3.97 -27.21 -17.01
N GLN A 662 -5.21 -27.71 -17.04
CA GLN A 662 -5.96 -28.02 -18.26
C GLN A 662 -6.94 -26.90 -18.55
N THR A 663 -7.19 -26.65 -19.83
CA THR A 663 -8.24 -25.74 -20.28
C THR A 663 -9.58 -26.48 -20.35
N PHE A 664 -10.68 -25.76 -20.14
CA PHE A 664 -12.04 -26.21 -20.39
C PHE A 664 -12.64 -25.24 -21.41
N GLU A 665 -13.15 -25.76 -22.54
CA GLU A 665 -13.60 -24.94 -23.67
C GLU A 665 -12.56 -23.88 -24.13
N GLY A 666 -11.26 -24.20 -24.02
CA GLY A 666 -10.17 -23.28 -24.39
C GLY A 666 -9.82 -22.22 -23.34
N HIS A 667 -10.39 -22.28 -22.14
CA HIS A 667 -10.13 -21.32 -21.06
C HIS A 667 -9.55 -22.00 -19.81
N TYR A 668 -8.63 -21.31 -19.13
CA TYR A 668 -8.12 -21.76 -17.83
C TYR A 668 -9.17 -21.50 -16.74
N ILE A 669 -9.47 -22.52 -15.95
CA ILE A 669 -10.42 -22.43 -14.86
C ILE A 669 -9.69 -22.36 -13.52
N MET A 670 -10.15 -21.45 -12.68
CA MET A 670 -9.63 -21.22 -11.34
C MET A 670 -10.77 -21.08 -10.34
N CYS A 671 -10.69 -21.82 -9.24
CA CYS A 671 -11.52 -21.65 -8.05
C CYS A 671 -10.74 -20.87 -6.99
N GLU A 672 -10.87 -19.56 -7.07
CA GLU A 672 -10.30 -18.54 -6.20
C GLU A 672 -10.64 -18.75 -4.72
N SER A 673 -11.85 -19.22 -4.45
CA SER A 673 -12.46 -19.34 -3.13
C SER A 673 -13.64 -20.31 -3.21
N LEU A 674 -13.95 -21.01 -2.12
CA LEU A 674 -15.10 -21.92 -2.08
C LEU A 674 -16.44 -21.18 -2.01
N VAL A 675 -16.44 -19.88 -1.71
CA VAL A 675 -17.64 -19.03 -1.82
C VAL A 675 -18.17 -19.02 -3.26
N LYS A 676 -17.28 -18.96 -4.26
CA LYS A 676 -17.64 -18.91 -5.69
C LYS A 676 -18.46 -20.12 -6.14
N PRO A 677 -17.98 -21.37 -6.04
CA PRO A 677 -18.76 -22.53 -6.45
C PRO A 677 -20.01 -22.72 -5.58
N MET A 678 -19.95 -22.43 -4.27
CA MET A 678 -21.14 -22.52 -3.41
C MET A 678 -22.25 -21.57 -3.86
N PHE A 679 -21.92 -20.32 -4.16
CA PHE A 679 -22.89 -19.32 -4.60
C PHE A 679 -23.41 -19.60 -6.02
N LEU A 680 -22.52 -19.95 -6.96
CA LEU A 680 -22.91 -20.23 -8.34
C LEU A 680 -23.76 -21.51 -8.47
N LEU A 681 -23.50 -22.56 -7.66
CA LEU A 681 -24.38 -23.74 -7.58
C LEU A 681 -25.75 -23.41 -6.98
N TYR A 682 -25.82 -22.43 -6.08
CA TYR A 682 -27.10 -21.97 -5.56
C TYR A 682 -27.93 -21.25 -6.63
N LEU A 683 -27.32 -20.34 -7.40
CA LEU A 683 -27.97 -19.76 -8.59
C LEU A 683 -28.35 -20.85 -9.61
N MET A 684 -27.53 -21.90 -9.63
CA MET A 684 -27.58 -23.20 -10.33
C MET A 684 -28.76 -24.13 -10.03
N LYS A 685 -29.36 -24.00 -8.84
CA LYS A 685 -29.90 -25.16 -8.11
C LYS A 685 -31.02 -25.91 -8.82
N ASP A 686 -31.81 -25.21 -9.63
CA ASP A 686 -32.93 -25.78 -10.38
C ASP A 686 -32.47 -26.62 -11.59
N ARG A 687 -31.21 -26.47 -12.02
CA ARG A 687 -30.59 -27.28 -13.08
C ARG A 687 -29.87 -28.52 -12.55
N LEU A 688 -29.78 -28.69 -11.23
CA LEU A 688 -29.03 -29.76 -10.59
C LEU A 688 -29.97 -30.90 -10.19
N THR A 689 -29.61 -32.12 -10.56
CA THR A 689 -30.24 -33.34 -10.02
C THR A 689 -29.86 -33.54 -8.55
N ASP A 690 -30.66 -34.27 -7.78
CA ASP A 690 -30.35 -34.55 -6.37
C ASP A 690 -29.03 -35.32 -6.21
N LEU A 691 -28.70 -36.19 -7.16
CA LEU A 691 -27.41 -36.90 -7.20
C LEU A 691 -26.24 -35.93 -7.38
N GLN A 692 -26.34 -34.97 -8.31
CA GLN A 692 -25.32 -33.94 -8.50
C GLN A 692 -25.16 -33.07 -7.26
N LYS A 693 -26.26 -32.67 -6.61
CA LYS A 693 -26.21 -31.89 -5.35
C LYS A 693 -25.49 -32.66 -4.24
N GLU A 694 -25.76 -33.96 -4.08
CA GLU A 694 -25.05 -34.81 -3.12
C GLU A 694 -23.55 -34.91 -3.44
N GLN A 695 -23.18 -35.11 -4.71
CA GLN A 695 -21.79 -35.20 -5.14
C GLN A 695 -21.05 -33.87 -4.88
N MET A 696 -21.66 -32.73 -5.24
CA MET A 696 -21.08 -31.41 -5.01
C MET A 696 -20.82 -31.13 -3.53
N LEU A 697 -21.76 -31.51 -2.65
CA LEU A 697 -21.57 -31.38 -1.20
C LEU A 697 -20.33 -32.13 -0.71
N LYS A 698 -20.14 -33.38 -1.16
CA LYS A 698 -18.98 -34.20 -0.77
C LYS A 698 -17.67 -33.60 -1.29
N MET A 699 -17.65 -33.16 -2.55
CA MET A 699 -16.47 -32.58 -3.18
C MET A 699 -16.07 -31.25 -2.55
N LEU A 700 -17.03 -30.37 -2.28
CA LEU A 700 -16.79 -29.09 -1.62
C LEU A 700 -16.29 -29.27 -0.18
N LEU A 701 -16.82 -30.24 0.57
CA LEU A 701 -16.33 -30.59 1.90
C LEU A 701 -14.89 -31.13 1.86
N ALA A 702 -14.61 -32.03 0.91
CA ALA A 702 -13.27 -32.58 0.72
C ALA A 702 -12.26 -31.48 0.37
N GLU A 703 -12.60 -30.56 -0.55
CA GLU A 703 -11.75 -29.44 -0.91
C GLU A 703 -11.60 -28.42 0.23
N PHE A 704 -12.65 -28.18 1.01
CA PHE A 704 -12.54 -27.33 2.21
C PHE A 704 -11.51 -27.88 3.19
N ILE A 705 -11.57 -29.17 3.51
CA ILE A 705 -10.59 -29.82 4.40
C ILE A 705 -9.20 -29.81 3.73
N GLY A 706 -9.13 -30.13 2.45
CA GLY A 706 -7.88 -30.18 1.67
C GLY A 706 -7.16 -28.84 1.53
N ARG A 707 -7.91 -27.72 1.49
CA ARG A 707 -7.36 -26.36 1.43
C ARG A 707 -7.03 -25.80 2.82
N THR A 708 -7.73 -26.23 3.87
CA THR A 708 -7.55 -25.68 5.22
C THR A 708 -6.48 -26.42 6.02
N LEU A 709 -6.46 -27.75 5.95
CA LEU A 709 -5.61 -28.58 6.79
C LEU A 709 -4.11 -28.32 6.63
N PRO A 710 -3.54 -28.12 5.42
CA PRO A 710 -2.11 -27.86 5.26
C PRO A 710 -1.60 -26.61 6.00
N LEU A 711 -2.44 -25.60 6.27
CA LEU A 711 -2.04 -24.42 7.05
C LEU A 711 -1.86 -24.73 8.55
N HIS A 712 -2.54 -25.75 9.05
CA HIS A 712 -2.51 -26.14 10.46
C HIS A 712 -1.49 -27.26 10.75
N THR A 713 -0.71 -27.65 9.74
CA THR A 713 0.31 -28.70 9.84
C THR A 713 1.70 -28.13 9.62
N ASN A 714 2.64 -28.44 10.52
CA ASN A 714 4.04 -28.06 10.36
C ASN A 714 4.65 -28.86 9.19
N LYS A 715 5.57 -28.28 8.40
CA LYS A 715 6.09 -28.93 7.18
C LYS A 715 6.73 -30.30 7.45
N MET A 716 7.25 -30.52 8.65
CA MET A 716 8.06 -31.67 9.06
C MET A 716 7.30 -32.76 9.86
N ALA A 717 6.07 -32.51 10.33
CA ALA A 717 5.31 -33.49 11.12
C ALA A 717 3.85 -33.54 10.66
N THR A 718 3.37 -34.73 10.29
CA THR A 718 1.95 -34.95 10.06
C THR A 718 1.19 -34.90 11.40
N PRO A 719 -0.07 -34.45 11.42
CA PRO A 719 -0.83 -34.22 12.65
C PRO A 719 -1.78 -35.37 13.01
N PHE A 720 -1.54 -36.61 12.58
CA PHE A 720 -2.51 -37.70 12.73
C PHE A 720 -2.90 -37.92 14.20
N THR A 721 -1.96 -37.96 15.14
CA THR A 721 -2.26 -38.14 16.57
C THR A 721 -3.16 -37.00 17.09
N LYS A 722 -2.89 -35.76 16.69
CA LYS A 722 -3.71 -34.59 17.10
C LYS A 722 -5.13 -34.64 16.53
N LEU A 723 -5.28 -35.15 15.32
CA LEU A 723 -6.57 -35.22 14.62
C LEU A 723 -7.40 -36.44 14.99
N PHE A 724 -6.78 -37.56 15.34
CA PHE A 724 -7.47 -38.85 15.50
C PHE A 724 -7.35 -39.49 16.90
N ALA A 725 -6.42 -39.01 17.74
CA ALA A 725 -6.13 -39.62 19.05
C ALA A 725 -5.98 -38.54 20.14
N LYS A 726 -7.10 -37.88 20.48
CA LYS A 726 -7.14 -36.74 21.42
C LYS A 726 -6.55 -37.07 22.80
N ASN A 727 -6.83 -38.26 23.33
CA ASN A 727 -6.39 -38.68 24.67
C ASN A 727 -4.87 -38.92 24.71
N VAL A 728 -4.33 -39.53 23.66
CA VAL A 728 -2.89 -39.84 23.50
C VAL A 728 -2.02 -38.57 23.35
N TYR A 729 -2.63 -37.43 23.02
CA TYR A 729 -1.91 -36.15 22.95
C TYR A 729 -1.65 -35.52 24.33
N ASP A 730 -2.29 -35.98 25.41
CA ASP A 730 -2.13 -35.39 26.74
C ASP A 730 -0.68 -35.52 27.27
N GLN A 731 -0.04 -34.38 27.54
CA GLN A 731 1.31 -34.33 28.10
C GLN A 731 1.38 -34.94 29.51
N ASN A 732 0.30 -34.90 30.29
CA ASN A 732 0.29 -35.45 31.64
C ASN A 732 0.29 -36.97 31.63
N GLU A 733 -0.46 -37.60 30.73
CA GLU A 733 -0.40 -39.05 30.53
C GLU A 733 0.97 -39.50 30.02
N LYS A 734 1.59 -38.76 29.09
CA LYS A 734 2.96 -39.00 28.63
C LYS A 734 3.99 -38.96 29.75
N LYS A 735 3.91 -37.92 30.61
CA LYS A 735 4.79 -37.79 31.79
C LYS A 735 4.55 -38.91 32.81
N THR A 736 3.29 -39.30 33.03
CA THR A 736 2.93 -40.38 33.96
C THR A 736 3.44 -41.73 33.46
N TRP A 737 3.32 -41.99 32.16
CA TRP A 737 3.88 -43.16 31.51
C TRP A 737 5.41 -43.20 31.60
N ALA A 738 6.07 -42.07 31.31
CA ALA A 738 7.53 -41.95 31.41
C ALA A 738 8.00 -42.22 32.85
N LYS A 739 7.28 -41.71 33.86
CA LYS A 739 7.55 -42.00 35.28
C LYS A 739 7.39 -43.48 35.62
N LYS A 740 6.34 -44.15 35.11
CA LYS A 740 6.08 -45.58 35.38
C LYS A 740 7.17 -46.48 34.79
N ASN A 741 7.66 -46.16 33.60
CA ASN A 741 8.67 -46.96 32.91
C ASN A 741 10.12 -46.54 33.23
N HIS A 742 10.31 -45.45 33.97
CA HIS A 742 11.62 -44.95 34.39
C HIS A 742 12.47 -46.00 35.08
N GLN A 743 11.89 -46.72 36.04
CA GLN A 743 12.62 -47.73 36.82
C GLN A 743 13.05 -48.94 35.97
N VAL A 744 12.26 -49.30 34.96
CA VAL A 744 12.58 -50.39 34.02
C VAL A 744 13.75 -49.98 33.12
N LEU A 745 13.69 -48.77 32.56
CA LEU A 745 14.72 -48.25 31.65
C LEU A 745 16.04 -47.93 32.39
N MET A 746 15.98 -47.41 33.62
CA MET A 746 17.18 -47.19 34.45
C MET A 746 17.85 -48.49 34.90
N LYS A 747 17.09 -49.58 35.10
CA LYS A 747 17.67 -50.90 35.41
C LYS A 747 18.51 -51.46 34.26
N GLN A 748 18.17 -51.14 33.01
CA GLN A 748 18.92 -51.58 31.84
C GLN A 748 20.20 -50.75 31.62
N VAL A 749 20.16 -49.47 31.98
CA VAL A 749 21.35 -48.59 31.95
C VAL A 749 22.32 -48.95 33.10
N LYS A 750 21.82 -49.42 34.25
CA LYS A 750 22.60 -49.81 35.43
C LYS A 750 23.02 -51.28 35.40
N ASN A 751 24.25 -51.56 34.97
CA ASN A 751 24.96 -52.80 35.33
C ASN A 751 25.97 -52.61 36.48
N CYS A 752 26.12 -51.39 37.01
CA CYS A 752 27.10 -51.03 38.05
C CYS A 752 26.46 -50.35 39.28
N LYS A 753 27.18 -50.35 40.41
CA LYS A 753 26.73 -49.82 41.73
C LYS A 753 26.46 -48.30 41.74
N THR A 754 27.11 -47.49 40.90
CA THR A 754 26.90 -46.03 40.76
C THR A 754 27.06 -45.61 39.28
N LEU A 755 26.36 -44.54 38.85
CA LEU A 755 26.44 -44.01 37.48
C LEU A 755 27.81 -43.37 37.21
N LEU A 756 28.38 -42.70 38.20
CA LEU A 756 29.70 -42.08 38.09
C LEU A 756 30.82 -43.11 37.85
N ALA A 757 30.70 -44.33 38.41
CA ALA A 757 31.68 -45.39 38.17
C ALA A 757 31.60 -45.96 36.74
N GLN A 758 30.41 -45.90 36.13
CA GLN A 758 30.16 -46.46 34.79
C GLN A 758 30.43 -45.45 33.67
N PHE A 759 30.14 -44.16 33.89
CA PHE A 759 30.25 -43.12 32.88
C PHE A 759 31.23 -42.04 33.32
N TYR A 760 32.24 -41.75 32.48
CA TYR A 760 33.27 -40.76 32.79
C TYR A 760 32.76 -39.33 32.61
N THR A 761 31.81 -39.11 31.68
CA THR A 761 31.17 -37.80 31.44
C THR A 761 29.66 -37.89 31.36
N VAL A 762 28.97 -36.76 31.58
CA VAL A 762 27.54 -36.63 31.32
C VAL A 762 27.22 -36.94 29.85
N GLU A 763 28.02 -36.48 28.90
CA GLU A 763 27.77 -36.70 27.46
C GLU A 763 27.77 -38.20 27.08
N GLU A 764 28.64 -39.00 27.68
CA GLU A 764 28.67 -40.45 27.52
C GLU A 764 27.39 -41.11 28.07
N LEU A 765 26.92 -40.65 29.23
CA LEU A 765 25.65 -41.09 29.82
C LEU A 765 24.47 -40.74 28.91
N GLU A 766 24.36 -39.49 28.44
CA GLU A 766 23.27 -39.08 27.55
C GLU A 766 23.25 -39.86 26.24
N THR A 767 24.43 -40.11 25.65
CA THR A 767 24.58 -40.85 24.39
C THR A 767 24.18 -42.30 24.57
N THR A 768 24.58 -42.91 25.68
CA THR A 768 24.21 -44.30 26.02
C THR A 768 22.71 -44.41 26.26
N ILE A 769 22.10 -43.50 27.03
CA ILE A 769 20.65 -43.45 27.26
C ILE A 769 19.88 -43.32 25.94
N LYS A 770 20.30 -42.43 25.04
CA LYS A 770 19.67 -42.26 23.72
C LYS A 770 19.73 -43.54 22.88
N LYS A 771 20.83 -44.30 22.95
CA LYS A 771 21.00 -45.58 22.25
C LYS A 771 20.14 -46.68 22.87
N GLU A 772 20.23 -46.90 24.18
CA GLU A 772 19.47 -47.93 24.90
C GLU A 772 17.95 -47.71 24.77
N ILE A 773 17.49 -46.46 24.87
CA ILE A 773 16.07 -46.15 24.65
C ILE A 773 15.69 -46.49 23.21
N LYS A 774 16.51 -46.14 22.20
CA LYS A 774 16.18 -46.45 20.80
C LYS A 774 15.97 -47.95 20.58
N ASP A 775 16.78 -48.79 21.22
CA ASP A 775 16.75 -50.25 21.07
C ASP A 775 15.61 -50.89 21.89
N THR A 776 15.31 -50.36 23.09
CA THR A 776 14.30 -50.92 24.00
C THR A 776 12.88 -50.42 23.71
N PHE A 777 12.75 -49.20 23.20
CA PHE A 777 11.47 -48.49 23.11
C PHE A 777 10.45 -49.14 22.17
N TYR A 778 10.90 -49.86 21.14
CA TYR A 778 10.02 -50.62 20.25
C TYR A 778 9.24 -51.70 21.00
N SER A 779 9.87 -52.39 21.96
CA SER A 779 9.22 -53.45 22.76
C SER A 779 8.20 -52.93 23.80
N LEU A 780 8.36 -51.69 24.26
CA LEU A 780 7.52 -51.09 25.31
C LEU A 780 6.25 -50.40 24.78
N THR A 781 6.19 -50.08 23.49
CA THR A 781 5.11 -49.28 22.90
C THR A 781 4.08 -50.09 22.11
N GLU A 782 4.26 -51.41 21.94
CA GLU A 782 3.35 -52.23 21.15
C GLU A 782 1.92 -52.35 21.71
N ASN A 783 1.70 -52.06 23.00
CA ASN A 783 0.42 -52.29 23.69
C ASN A 783 -0.28 -51.02 24.21
N HIS A 784 0.15 -49.82 23.82
CA HIS A 784 -0.34 -48.57 24.44
C HIS A 784 -1.38 -47.77 23.65
N LEU A 785 -1.72 -48.21 22.44
CA LEU A 785 -2.78 -47.61 21.64
C LEU A 785 -4.02 -48.48 21.74
N ASP A 786 -5.05 -47.93 22.34
CA ASP A 786 -6.39 -48.50 22.28
C ASP A 786 -7.02 -48.14 20.93
N ASP A 787 -6.98 -49.10 20.02
CA ASP A 787 -7.45 -48.96 18.64
C ASP A 787 -8.94 -48.60 18.55
N ASP A 788 -9.74 -48.89 19.58
CA ASP A 788 -11.18 -48.63 19.62
C ASP A 788 -11.52 -47.14 19.82
N ASN A 789 -10.53 -46.32 20.19
CA ASN A 789 -10.72 -44.90 20.50
C ASN A 789 -10.28 -43.93 19.38
N LEU A 790 -9.85 -44.44 18.21
CA LEU A 790 -9.43 -43.61 17.08
C LEU A 790 -10.64 -42.99 16.36
N CYS A 791 -10.85 -41.69 16.56
CA CYS A 791 -11.91 -40.94 15.91
C CYS A 791 -11.46 -39.52 15.55
N VAL A 792 -11.97 -38.99 14.43
CA VAL A 792 -11.61 -37.63 14.00
C VAL A 792 -12.12 -36.59 15.00
N ASN A 793 -11.26 -35.66 15.37
CA ASN A 793 -11.55 -34.56 16.29
C ASN A 793 -12.42 -33.50 15.59
N MET A 794 -13.74 -33.69 15.64
CA MET A 794 -14.71 -32.81 15.00
C MET A 794 -14.64 -31.36 15.52
N THR A 795 -14.23 -31.13 16.78
CA THR A 795 -14.02 -29.77 17.31
C THR A 795 -12.88 -29.05 16.58
N MET A 796 -11.82 -29.76 16.20
CA MET A 796 -10.74 -29.19 15.40
C MET A 796 -11.20 -28.92 13.96
N ILE A 797 -11.96 -29.85 13.36
CA ILE A 797 -12.55 -29.66 12.01
C ILE A 797 -13.46 -28.43 11.96
N GLN A 798 -14.27 -28.20 13.00
CA GLN A 798 -15.14 -27.02 13.11
C GLN A 798 -14.37 -25.70 13.20
N LYS A 799 -13.11 -25.72 13.66
CA LYS A 799 -12.23 -24.54 13.80
C LYS A 799 -11.35 -24.28 12.58
N LEU A 800 -11.36 -25.17 11.58
CA LEU A 800 -10.59 -24.99 10.36
C LEU A 800 -11.04 -23.73 9.62
N SER A 801 -10.07 -22.92 9.18
CA SER A 801 -10.31 -21.75 8.35
C SER A 801 -9.11 -21.46 7.46
N ASN A 802 -9.37 -21.00 6.24
CA ASN A 802 -8.34 -20.54 5.31
C ASN A 802 -8.95 -19.45 4.43
N VAL A 803 -8.88 -18.20 4.89
CA VAL A 803 -9.47 -17.07 4.17
C VAL A 803 -8.91 -16.95 2.76
N GLY A 804 -7.59 -17.10 2.58
CA GLY A 804 -6.94 -16.89 1.29
C GLY A 804 -7.28 -17.91 0.21
N LYS A 805 -7.75 -19.12 0.57
CA LYS A 805 -8.10 -20.18 -0.41
C LYS A 805 -9.55 -20.64 -0.35
N CYS A 806 -10.24 -20.46 0.76
CA CYS A 806 -11.63 -20.87 0.94
C CYS A 806 -12.58 -19.68 1.10
N GLY A 807 -12.07 -18.45 1.26
CA GLY A 807 -12.85 -17.31 1.74
C GLY A 807 -13.26 -17.49 3.19
N ASN A 808 -14.25 -16.72 3.65
CA ASN A 808 -14.79 -16.81 5.01
C ASN A 808 -15.70 -18.04 5.21
N VAL A 809 -15.44 -19.17 4.54
CA VAL A 809 -16.21 -20.42 4.67
C VAL A 809 -15.77 -21.18 5.92
N ARG A 810 -16.75 -21.73 6.66
CA ARG A 810 -16.58 -22.57 7.85
C ARG A 810 -17.26 -23.93 7.63
N ALA A 811 -16.84 -24.93 8.39
CA ALA A 811 -17.43 -26.28 8.31
C ALA A 811 -18.96 -26.28 8.55
N SER A 812 -19.46 -25.40 9.41
CA SER A 812 -20.90 -25.24 9.67
C SER A 812 -21.69 -24.71 8.48
N ASP A 813 -21.05 -23.98 7.57
CA ASP A 813 -21.72 -23.33 6.45
C ASP A 813 -22.20 -24.34 5.42
N PHE A 814 -21.52 -25.48 5.27
CA PHE A 814 -21.92 -26.54 4.34
C PHE A 814 -23.30 -27.10 4.66
N LYS A 815 -23.68 -27.16 5.94
CA LYS A 815 -25.02 -27.58 6.34
C LYS A 815 -26.07 -26.59 5.82
N VAL A 816 -25.89 -25.30 6.14
CA VAL A 816 -26.83 -24.23 5.77
C VAL A 816 -26.90 -24.11 4.25
N TRP A 817 -25.76 -24.13 3.58
CA TRP A 817 -25.66 -24.12 2.11
C TRP A 817 -26.38 -25.30 1.46
N ALA A 818 -26.17 -26.52 1.98
CA ALA A 818 -26.80 -27.72 1.43
C ALA A 818 -28.33 -27.68 1.58
N GLU A 819 -28.84 -27.12 2.67
CA GLU A 819 -30.27 -26.86 2.86
C GLU A 819 -30.81 -25.86 1.80
N GLU A 820 -30.06 -24.80 1.46
CA GLU A 820 -30.46 -23.80 0.46
C GLU A 820 -30.60 -24.35 -0.97
N ILE A 821 -29.81 -25.37 -1.32
CA ILE A 821 -29.89 -26.05 -2.63
C ILE A 821 -30.82 -27.28 -2.61
N GLY A 822 -31.45 -27.58 -1.47
CA GLY A 822 -32.45 -28.63 -1.32
C GLY A 822 -31.89 -30.03 -1.03
N VAL A 823 -30.68 -30.17 -0.49
CA VAL A 823 -30.16 -31.48 -0.08
C VAL A 823 -30.83 -31.91 1.23
N ILE A 824 -31.29 -33.16 1.26
CA ILE A 824 -32.00 -33.72 2.42
C ILE A 824 -31.04 -33.87 3.62
N SER A 825 -31.55 -33.56 4.82
CA SER A 825 -30.79 -33.61 6.09
C SER A 825 -30.03 -34.91 6.34
N THR A 826 -30.55 -36.07 5.90
CA THR A 826 -29.90 -37.38 6.06
C THR A 826 -28.61 -37.48 5.24
N ILE A 827 -28.60 -36.96 4.02
CA ILE A 827 -27.42 -36.91 3.14
C ILE A 827 -26.37 -35.95 3.73
N ILE A 828 -26.80 -34.78 4.20
CA ILE A 828 -25.91 -33.80 4.85
C ILE A 828 -25.21 -34.44 6.06
N ARG A 829 -25.97 -35.10 6.95
CA ARG A 829 -25.41 -35.80 8.12
C ARG A 829 -24.45 -36.92 7.74
N LYS A 830 -24.74 -37.66 6.66
CA LYS A 830 -23.85 -38.73 6.16
C LYS A 830 -22.54 -38.15 5.61
N ALA A 831 -22.61 -37.10 4.79
CA ALA A 831 -21.44 -36.44 4.19
C ALA A 831 -20.53 -35.77 5.23
N ALA A 832 -21.12 -35.19 6.29
CA ALA A 832 -20.41 -34.58 7.41
C ALA A 832 -20.17 -35.54 8.59
N SER A 833 -20.41 -36.85 8.42
CA SER A 833 -20.22 -37.82 9.49
C SER A 833 -18.74 -37.98 9.85
N PRO A 834 -18.38 -38.27 11.12
CA PRO A 834 -16.98 -38.45 11.52
C PRO A 834 -16.23 -39.47 10.64
N LYS A 835 -16.90 -40.56 10.25
CA LYS A 835 -16.33 -41.58 9.37
C LYS A 835 -15.98 -41.03 7.98
N GLN A 836 -16.82 -40.17 7.40
CA GLN A 836 -16.57 -39.60 6.08
C GLN A 836 -15.54 -38.47 6.14
N ILE A 837 -15.61 -37.63 7.17
CA ILE A 837 -14.61 -36.57 7.42
C ILE A 837 -13.22 -37.17 7.62
N ALA A 838 -13.10 -38.34 8.27
CA ALA A 838 -11.83 -39.06 8.38
C ALA A 838 -11.22 -39.39 7.02
N VAL A 839 -12.03 -39.83 6.04
CA VAL A 839 -11.57 -40.08 4.66
C VAL A 839 -10.98 -38.81 4.06
N TYR A 840 -11.73 -37.71 4.10
CA TYR A 840 -11.28 -36.43 3.53
C TYR A 840 -10.00 -35.91 4.20
N VAL A 841 -9.86 -36.09 5.52
CA VAL A 841 -8.65 -35.70 6.26
C VAL A 841 -7.44 -36.51 5.82
N VAL A 842 -7.57 -37.84 5.67
CA VAL A 842 -6.47 -38.69 5.22
C VAL A 842 -6.05 -38.31 3.79
N GLU A 843 -7.01 -38.13 2.89
CA GLU A 843 -6.75 -37.70 1.52
C GLU A 843 -6.06 -36.34 1.45
N ALA A 844 -6.47 -35.39 2.30
CA ALA A 844 -5.86 -34.07 2.42
C ALA A 844 -4.42 -34.11 2.94
N LEU A 845 -4.12 -34.98 3.91
CA LEU A 845 -2.77 -35.12 4.47
C LEU A 845 -1.81 -35.81 3.51
N GLN A 846 -2.30 -36.80 2.76
CA GLN A 846 -1.51 -37.50 1.74
C GLN A 846 -1.29 -36.65 0.48
N ASN A 847 -2.27 -35.83 0.11
CA ASN A 847 -2.25 -35.02 -1.12
C ASN A 847 -2.53 -33.54 -0.78
N ARG A 848 -1.47 -32.79 -0.43
CA ARG A 848 -1.59 -31.41 0.07
C ARG A 848 -2.13 -30.39 -0.95
N HIS A 849 -1.99 -30.65 -2.25
CA HIS A 849 -2.47 -29.77 -3.32
C HIS A 849 -3.74 -30.34 -3.96
N SER A 850 -4.72 -29.47 -4.29
CA SER A 850 -5.99 -29.87 -4.92
C SER A 850 -5.78 -30.74 -6.17
N ARG A 851 -4.80 -30.37 -7.01
CA ARG A 851 -4.45 -31.14 -8.23
C ARG A 851 -4.10 -32.60 -8.01
N TYR A 852 -3.59 -32.96 -6.83
CA TYR A 852 -3.21 -34.34 -6.52
C TYR A 852 -4.33 -35.13 -5.83
N ARG A 853 -5.33 -34.45 -5.27
CA ARG A 853 -6.51 -35.10 -4.69
C ARG A 853 -7.46 -35.60 -5.76
N GLU A 854 -7.55 -34.88 -6.87
CA GLU A 854 -8.51 -35.19 -7.94
C GLU A 854 -8.09 -36.35 -8.85
N SER A 855 -6.78 -36.60 -9.01
CA SER A 855 -6.29 -37.66 -9.89
C SER A 855 -6.34 -39.07 -9.29
N LYS A 856 -6.83 -39.22 -8.04
CA LYS A 856 -6.87 -40.50 -7.32
C LYS A 856 -8.32 -40.88 -7.00
N ALA A 857 -8.63 -42.17 -7.15
CA ALA A 857 -9.90 -42.74 -6.70
C ALA A 857 -10.05 -42.57 -5.18
N ALA A 858 -11.29 -42.35 -4.72
CA ALA A 858 -11.61 -42.22 -3.31
C ALA A 858 -11.17 -43.48 -2.54
N MET A 859 -10.52 -43.29 -1.40
CA MET A 859 -9.98 -44.41 -0.63
C MET A 859 -11.08 -45.25 0.01
N ALA A 860 -10.91 -46.58 0.04
CA ALA A 860 -11.82 -47.43 0.78
C ALA A 860 -11.69 -47.17 2.29
N LYS A 861 -12.82 -47.22 3.02
CA LYS A 861 -12.84 -46.90 4.46
C LYS A 861 -11.93 -47.79 5.31
N ALA A 862 -11.77 -49.05 4.91
CA ALA A 862 -10.87 -49.99 5.57
C ALA A 862 -9.40 -49.52 5.47
N ASP A 863 -9.00 -49.07 4.29
CA ASP A 863 -7.64 -48.55 4.04
C ASP A 863 -7.37 -47.27 4.85
N VAL A 864 -8.37 -46.39 4.95
CA VAL A 864 -8.28 -45.14 5.72
C VAL A 864 -7.99 -45.42 7.20
N MET A 865 -8.71 -46.37 7.82
CA MET A 865 -8.47 -46.72 9.22
C MET A 865 -7.11 -47.40 9.41
N SER A 866 -6.66 -48.23 8.47
CA SER A 866 -5.32 -48.82 8.49
C SER A 866 -4.24 -47.75 8.48
N ILE A 867 -4.37 -46.75 7.60
CA ILE A 867 -3.43 -45.62 7.51
C ILE A 867 -3.44 -44.77 8.79
N ILE A 868 -4.63 -44.46 9.33
CA ILE A 868 -4.75 -43.71 10.58
C ILE A 868 -4.03 -44.47 11.70
N ARG A 869 -4.28 -45.77 11.86
CA ARG A 869 -3.61 -46.59 12.89
C ARG A 869 -2.10 -46.57 12.74
N GLU A 870 -1.60 -46.83 11.53
CA GLU A 870 -0.17 -46.86 11.25
C GLU A 870 0.50 -45.52 11.56
N LYS A 871 -0.11 -44.41 11.10
CA LYS A 871 0.45 -43.06 11.28
C LYS A 871 0.33 -42.56 12.71
N VAL A 872 -0.80 -42.80 13.38
CA VAL A 872 -0.94 -42.48 14.81
C VAL A 872 0.06 -43.29 15.65
N LYS A 873 0.28 -44.57 15.33
CA LYS A 873 1.31 -45.40 15.99
C LYS A 873 2.71 -44.82 15.78
N GLN A 874 3.07 -44.50 14.54
CA GLN A 874 4.37 -43.88 14.22
C GLN A 874 4.58 -42.55 14.96
N GLU A 875 3.61 -41.63 14.90
CA GLU A 875 3.69 -40.30 15.53
C GLU A 875 3.71 -40.39 17.05
N THR A 876 2.86 -41.25 17.63
CA THR A 876 2.78 -41.47 19.08
C THR A 876 4.08 -42.08 19.60
N SER A 877 4.58 -43.15 18.98
CA SER A 877 5.85 -43.76 19.35
C SER A 877 6.99 -42.75 19.27
N CYS A 878 7.07 -41.95 18.19
CA CYS A 878 8.09 -40.92 18.08
C CYS A 878 7.97 -39.86 19.19
N SER A 879 6.76 -39.38 19.49
CA SER A 879 6.51 -38.38 20.52
C SER A 879 6.85 -38.89 21.93
N TYR A 880 6.40 -40.10 22.28
CA TYR A 880 6.73 -40.71 23.57
C TYR A 880 8.23 -40.96 23.70
N ARG A 881 8.91 -41.39 22.62
CA ARG A 881 10.36 -41.60 22.64
C ARG A 881 11.12 -40.32 22.98
N ILE A 882 10.76 -39.20 22.35
CA ILE A 882 11.39 -37.90 22.61
C ILE A 882 11.18 -37.50 24.08
N THR A 883 9.93 -37.48 24.55
CA THR A 883 9.60 -37.07 25.93
C THR A 883 10.27 -37.97 26.98
N VAL A 884 10.31 -39.28 26.73
CA VAL A 884 10.95 -40.25 27.63
C VAL A 884 12.46 -40.09 27.61
N THR A 885 13.06 -39.88 26.44
CA THR A 885 14.50 -39.62 26.33
C THR A 885 14.89 -38.37 27.09
N GLU A 886 14.13 -37.28 26.96
CA GLU A 886 14.37 -36.02 27.67
C GLU A 886 14.26 -36.19 29.19
N GLU A 887 13.18 -36.80 29.68
CA GLU A 887 12.96 -37.00 31.12
C GLU A 887 14.00 -37.96 31.74
N LEU A 888 14.34 -39.05 31.03
CA LEU A 888 15.37 -40.01 31.48
C LEU A 888 16.75 -39.38 31.51
N THR A 889 17.12 -38.67 30.44
CA THR A 889 18.40 -37.98 30.36
C THR A 889 18.50 -36.97 31.49
N SER A 890 17.47 -36.12 31.69
CA SER A 890 17.46 -35.12 32.76
C SER A 890 17.65 -35.73 34.15
N ARG A 891 16.94 -36.82 34.46
CA ARG A 891 17.06 -37.49 35.78
C ARG A 891 18.39 -38.21 35.97
N ALA A 892 18.87 -38.92 34.95
CA ALA A 892 20.12 -39.65 35.03
C ALA A 892 21.31 -38.69 35.12
N THR A 893 21.31 -37.59 34.34
CA THR A 893 22.30 -36.52 34.45
C THR A 893 22.30 -35.93 35.85
N ARG A 894 21.12 -35.60 36.40
CA ARG A 894 21.02 -35.10 37.77
C ARG A 894 21.57 -36.10 38.80
N GLN A 895 21.25 -37.38 38.68
CA GLN A 895 21.78 -38.41 39.57
C GLN A 895 23.31 -38.52 39.45
N TRP A 896 23.85 -38.50 38.23
CA TRP A 896 25.30 -38.52 37.98
C TRP A 896 25.98 -37.28 38.56
N GLU A 897 25.38 -36.09 38.40
CA GLU A 897 25.90 -34.84 38.97
C GLU A 897 25.86 -34.84 40.50
N GLU A 898 24.80 -35.37 41.12
CA GLU A 898 24.70 -35.54 42.57
C GLU A 898 25.78 -36.51 43.09
N GLU A 899 25.99 -37.65 42.40
CA GLU A 899 27.07 -38.60 42.71
C GLU A 899 28.45 -37.95 42.54
N TYR A 900 28.68 -37.23 41.43
CA TYR A 900 29.91 -36.48 41.15
C TYR A 900 30.22 -35.50 42.27
N MET A 901 29.26 -34.64 42.63
CA MET A 901 29.44 -33.59 43.64
C MET A 901 29.65 -34.15 45.05
N SER A 902 29.03 -35.29 45.38
CA SER A 902 29.24 -35.93 46.68
C SER A 902 30.70 -36.34 46.91
N ILE A 903 31.40 -36.71 45.84
CA ILE A 903 32.80 -37.14 45.87
C ILE A 903 33.75 -35.95 45.66
N HIS A 904 33.44 -35.07 44.69
CA HIS A 904 34.28 -33.95 44.29
C HIS A 904 34.09 -32.70 45.17
N LYS A 905 33.36 -32.83 46.29
CA LYS A 905 33.36 -31.83 47.37
C LYS A 905 34.73 -31.76 48.06
N ALA A 906 35.50 -32.84 48.05
CA ALA A 906 36.87 -32.84 48.55
C ALA A 906 37.78 -32.04 47.62
N VAL A 907 38.76 -31.32 48.19
CA VAL A 907 39.75 -30.62 47.37
C VAL A 907 40.81 -31.62 46.89
N ALA A 908 41.13 -31.61 45.60
CA ALA A 908 42.16 -32.47 45.04
C ALA A 908 43.51 -32.17 45.70
N MET A 909 44.17 -33.15 46.30
CA MET A 909 45.45 -32.90 46.95
C MET A 909 46.59 -32.90 45.91
N PRO A 910 47.51 -31.91 45.94
CA PRO A 910 48.67 -31.91 45.07
C PRO A 910 49.56 -33.12 45.38
N MET A 911 50.15 -33.73 44.35
CA MET A 911 50.96 -34.94 44.49
C MET A 911 52.20 -34.82 43.62
N THR A 912 53.34 -35.21 44.16
CA THR A 912 54.60 -35.30 43.41
C THR A 912 54.53 -36.39 42.33
N PRO A 913 55.37 -36.34 41.27
CA PRO A 913 55.41 -37.39 40.25
C PRO A 913 55.62 -38.79 40.84
N ALA A 914 56.49 -38.94 41.84
CA ALA A 914 56.75 -40.22 42.51
C ALA A 914 55.50 -40.76 43.25
N GLU A 915 54.74 -39.89 43.92
CA GLU A 915 53.47 -40.28 44.57
C GLU A 915 52.40 -40.66 43.56
N ILE A 916 52.30 -39.94 42.44
CA ILE A 916 51.38 -40.26 41.35
C ILE A 916 51.74 -41.62 40.76
N ILE A 917 53.02 -41.88 40.46
CA ILE A 917 53.49 -43.15 39.90
C ILE A 917 53.13 -44.30 40.84
N ARG A 918 53.46 -44.20 42.13
CA ARG A 918 53.13 -45.23 43.13
C ARG A 918 51.63 -45.51 43.19
N ASN A 919 50.82 -44.47 43.37
CA ASN A 919 49.36 -44.60 43.50
C ASN A 919 48.69 -45.08 42.20
N ALA A 920 49.24 -44.72 41.03
CA ALA A 920 48.75 -45.16 39.72
C ALA A 920 49.10 -46.63 39.44
N GLN A 921 50.31 -47.08 39.82
CA GLN A 921 50.73 -48.47 39.74
C GLN A 921 49.85 -49.38 40.63
N GLU A 922 49.49 -48.92 41.84
CA GLU A 922 48.52 -49.61 42.71
C GLU A 922 47.13 -49.78 42.05
N LYS A 923 46.79 -48.92 41.09
CA LYS A 923 45.56 -48.99 40.28
C LYS A 923 45.75 -49.78 38.97
N GLY A 924 46.90 -50.39 38.76
CA GLY A 924 47.22 -51.16 37.56
C GLY A 924 47.53 -50.30 36.33
N ILE A 925 47.82 -49.01 36.50
CA ILE A 925 48.24 -48.12 35.42
C ILE A 925 49.75 -48.32 35.20
N GLN A 926 50.14 -48.68 33.98
CA GLN A 926 51.55 -48.85 33.63
C GLN A 926 52.21 -47.49 33.47
N VAL A 927 52.80 -46.99 34.55
CA VAL A 927 53.55 -45.73 34.57
C VAL A 927 54.83 -45.92 35.39
N ASP A 928 55.92 -45.33 34.93
CA ASP A 928 57.21 -45.24 35.62
C ASP A 928 57.84 -43.85 35.37
N ASP A 929 59.03 -43.61 35.91
CA ASP A 929 59.71 -42.32 35.74
C ASP A 929 60.03 -42.00 34.26
N ASN A 930 60.25 -43.02 33.42
CA ASN A 930 60.64 -42.85 32.02
C ASN A 930 59.44 -42.50 31.12
N ASN A 931 58.24 -42.95 31.47
CA ASN A 931 57.03 -42.75 30.67
C ASN A 931 55.99 -41.81 31.31
N PHE A 932 56.28 -41.26 32.50
CA PHE A 932 55.36 -40.39 33.25
C PHE A 932 54.72 -39.30 32.39
N HIS A 933 55.52 -38.54 31.64
CA HIS A 933 55.06 -37.44 30.78
C HIS A 933 54.28 -37.90 29.53
N LEU A 934 54.37 -39.18 29.15
CA LEU A 934 53.59 -39.78 28.07
C LEU A 934 52.19 -40.17 28.53
N VAL A 935 52.08 -40.65 29.78
CA VAL A 935 50.80 -41.08 30.39
C VAL A 935 50.04 -39.89 30.98
N TYR A 936 50.75 -38.95 31.62
CA TYR A 936 50.18 -37.85 32.39
C TYR A 936 50.57 -36.47 31.87
N ARG A 937 49.60 -35.55 31.88
CA ARG A 937 49.81 -34.12 31.63
C ARG A 937 49.89 -33.39 32.97
N TYR A 938 51.08 -33.40 33.55
CA TYR A 938 51.33 -32.83 34.88
C TYR A 938 51.58 -31.32 34.83
N ASN A 939 51.15 -30.60 35.86
CA ASN A 939 51.36 -29.16 36.02
C ASN A 939 52.22 -28.92 37.25
N ASP A 940 53.54 -28.85 37.06
CA ASP A 940 54.52 -28.66 38.13
C ASP A 940 54.24 -27.44 39.00
N LYS A 941 53.60 -26.40 38.43
CA LYS A 941 53.27 -25.19 39.17
C LYS A 941 52.28 -25.43 40.30
N VAL A 942 51.39 -26.40 40.22
CA VAL A 942 50.41 -26.68 41.30
C VAL A 942 50.34 -28.16 41.66
N GLU A 943 51.24 -28.97 41.11
CA GLU A 943 51.34 -30.41 41.32
C GLU A 943 50.01 -31.14 41.04
N LEU A 944 49.29 -30.66 39.99
CA LEU A 944 48.03 -31.23 39.54
C LEU A 944 48.10 -31.81 38.12
N LEU A 945 47.33 -32.86 37.87
CA LEU A 945 47.14 -33.51 36.58
C LEU A 945 46.07 -32.78 35.75
N ARG A 946 46.32 -32.69 34.44
CA ARG A 946 45.42 -32.07 33.45
C ARG A 946 44.69 -33.09 32.57
N ASN A 947 44.87 -34.38 32.83
CA ASN A 947 44.22 -35.46 32.11
C ASN A 947 43.70 -36.58 33.03
N ALA A 948 43.74 -36.43 34.36
CA ALA A 948 43.25 -37.44 35.31
C ALA A 948 42.76 -36.76 36.59
N CYS A 949 41.78 -37.38 37.28
CA CYS A 949 41.25 -36.85 38.54
C CYS A 949 42.17 -37.22 39.73
N GLN A 950 42.47 -36.27 40.61
CA GLN A 950 43.29 -36.49 41.82
C GLN A 950 42.49 -36.57 43.12
N ILE A 951 41.16 -36.69 43.02
CA ILE A 951 40.32 -36.93 44.19
C ILE A 951 40.25 -38.42 44.45
N SER A 952 40.82 -38.87 45.57
CA SER A 952 40.97 -40.30 45.92
C SER A 952 39.65 -41.07 45.99
N GLY A 953 38.55 -40.39 46.32
CA GLY A 953 37.20 -40.96 46.32
C GLY A 953 36.59 -41.15 44.93
N CYS A 954 37.16 -40.55 43.88
CA CYS A 954 36.63 -40.67 42.52
C CYS A 954 36.89 -42.08 41.97
N PRO A 955 35.88 -42.76 41.38
CA PRO A 955 36.09 -44.05 40.71
C PRO A 955 37.16 -44.01 39.62
N HIS A 956 37.41 -42.82 39.05
CA HIS A 956 38.40 -42.56 38.01
C HIS A 956 39.68 -41.91 38.54
N PHE A 957 39.97 -42.06 39.83
CA PHE A 957 41.17 -41.53 40.48
C PHE A 957 42.45 -41.99 39.76
N LEU A 958 43.27 -41.02 39.35
CA LEU A 958 44.51 -41.16 38.57
C LEU A 958 44.37 -41.86 37.21
N VAL A 959 43.17 -42.18 36.74
CA VAL A 959 42.98 -42.79 35.41
C VAL A 959 43.10 -41.71 34.32
N PRO A 960 44.11 -41.77 33.43
CA PRO A 960 44.26 -40.79 32.37
C PRO A 960 43.13 -40.92 31.34
N HIS A 961 42.48 -39.81 31.00
CA HIS A 961 41.39 -39.78 30.04
C HIS A 961 41.44 -38.52 29.17
N ARG A 962 41.21 -38.70 27.86
CA ARG A 962 41.20 -37.60 26.88
C ARG A 962 40.12 -36.53 27.15
N ASN A 963 39.02 -36.93 27.78
CA ASN A 963 37.87 -36.07 28.07
C ASN A 963 37.88 -35.54 29.51
N PHE A 964 39.02 -35.47 30.20
CA PHE A 964 39.09 -34.96 31.59
C PHE A 964 38.46 -33.57 31.76
N ASN A 965 38.60 -32.70 30.76
CA ASN A 965 37.94 -31.39 30.76
C ASN A 965 36.41 -31.48 30.82
N GLN A 966 35.82 -32.51 30.21
CA GLN A 966 34.38 -32.77 30.24
C GLN A 966 33.94 -33.37 31.58
N HIS A 967 34.79 -34.21 32.20
CA HIS A 967 34.58 -34.72 33.56
C HIS A 967 34.44 -33.59 34.58
N LEU A 968 35.31 -32.57 34.49
CA LEU A 968 35.26 -31.37 35.35
C LEU A 968 34.20 -30.33 34.94
N THR A 969 33.34 -30.62 33.97
CA THR A 969 32.39 -29.61 33.45
C THR A 969 31.35 -29.21 34.50
N VAL A 970 30.99 -30.11 35.43
CA VAL A 970 30.07 -29.79 36.53
C VAL A 970 30.65 -28.70 37.42
N GLU A 971 31.91 -28.84 37.85
CA GLU A 971 32.62 -27.83 38.65
C GLU A 971 32.70 -26.49 37.92
N ARG A 972 32.93 -26.52 36.60
CA ARG A 972 33.01 -25.31 35.74
C ARG A 972 31.69 -24.58 35.56
N ARG A 973 30.55 -25.28 35.66
CA ARG A 973 29.22 -24.66 35.61
C ARG A 973 28.85 -24.00 36.94
N MET A 974 29.47 -24.42 38.05
CA MET A 974 29.24 -23.84 39.36
C MET A 974 29.98 -22.51 39.53
N GLY A 975 29.22 -21.42 39.59
CA GLY A 975 29.74 -20.07 39.79
C GLY A 975 30.46 -19.90 41.13
N ASN A 976 30.08 -20.67 42.15
CA ASN A 976 30.69 -20.65 43.49
C ASN A 976 31.79 -21.71 43.68
N PHE A 977 32.28 -22.36 42.62
CA PHE A 977 33.41 -23.26 42.74
C PHE A 977 34.73 -22.46 42.76
N PRO A 978 35.69 -22.77 43.64
CA PRO A 978 36.93 -22.01 43.79
C PRO A 978 37.96 -22.35 42.68
N HIS A 979 37.69 -21.96 41.44
CA HIS A 979 38.45 -22.29 40.21
C HIS A 979 39.96 -21.99 40.24
N ALA A 980 40.42 -21.12 41.14
CA ALA A 980 41.83 -20.74 41.29
C ALA A 980 42.45 -21.18 42.62
N LEU A 981 41.78 -22.05 43.39
CA LEU A 981 42.17 -22.41 44.76
C LEU A 981 43.64 -22.80 44.86
N HIS A 982 44.08 -23.76 44.04
CA HIS A 982 45.46 -24.26 44.06
C HIS A 982 46.51 -23.20 43.69
N LEU A 983 46.19 -22.31 42.74
CA LEU A 983 47.09 -21.24 42.33
C LEU A 983 47.22 -20.17 43.43
N VAL A 984 46.11 -19.81 44.07
CA VAL A 984 46.08 -18.85 45.18
C VAL A 984 46.77 -19.45 46.40
N SER A 985 46.40 -20.67 46.81
CA SER A 985 46.98 -21.37 47.96
C SER A 985 48.49 -21.56 47.83
N LYS A 986 49.02 -21.84 46.62
CA LYS A 986 50.46 -21.90 46.42
C LYS A 986 51.11 -20.53 46.44
N LYS A 987 50.56 -19.54 45.72
CA LYS A 987 51.14 -18.18 45.65
C LYS A 987 51.25 -17.50 47.01
N PHE A 988 50.31 -17.80 47.92
CA PHE A 988 50.23 -17.20 49.25
C PHE A 988 50.47 -18.23 50.36
N CYS A 989 51.25 -19.29 50.11
CA CYS A 989 51.46 -20.36 51.10
C CYS A 989 52.28 -19.93 52.33
N THR A 990 52.88 -18.75 52.33
CA THR A 990 53.56 -18.14 53.49
C THR A 990 52.61 -17.35 54.38
N GLU A 991 51.39 -17.07 53.92
CA GLU A 991 50.35 -16.33 54.63
C GLU A 991 49.45 -17.26 55.47
N ASP A 992 48.60 -16.68 56.32
CA ASP A 992 47.61 -17.45 57.07
C ASP A 992 46.42 -17.93 56.20
N THR A 993 45.72 -18.97 56.66
CA THR A 993 44.57 -19.55 55.95
C THR A 993 43.48 -18.53 55.62
N ARG A 994 43.29 -17.51 56.48
CA ARG A 994 42.27 -16.47 56.28
C ARG A 994 42.65 -15.49 55.17
N ALA A 995 43.93 -15.17 55.02
CA ALA A 995 44.44 -14.35 53.93
C ALA A 995 44.26 -15.07 52.59
N VAL A 996 44.59 -16.35 52.51
CA VAL A 996 44.38 -17.18 51.31
C VAL A 996 42.90 -17.26 50.95
N MET A 997 42.02 -17.52 51.92
CA MET A 997 40.56 -17.53 51.69
C MET A 997 40.05 -16.19 51.12
N ARG A 998 40.51 -15.06 51.67
CA ARG A 998 40.15 -13.73 51.14
C ARG A 998 40.59 -13.55 49.69
N GLU A 999 41.78 -14.01 49.31
CA GLU A 999 42.25 -13.92 47.94
C GLU A 999 41.48 -14.83 46.97
N VAL A 1000 41.03 -16.01 47.43
CA VAL A 1000 40.13 -16.88 46.65
C VAL A 1000 38.78 -16.19 46.41
N THR A 1001 38.20 -15.55 47.43
CA THR A 1001 36.95 -14.77 47.33
C THR A 1001 37.10 -13.53 46.44
N LYS A 1002 38.30 -12.93 46.34
CA LYS A 1002 38.51 -11.79 45.42
C LYS A 1002 38.51 -12.20 43.94
N GLY A 1003 38.73 -13.49 43.64
CA GLY A 1003 38.72 -14.02 42.28
C GLY A 1003 39.85 -13.47 41.38
N THR A 1004 40.90 -12.87 41.94
CA THR A 1004 41.97 -12.15 41.21
C THR A 1004 42.73 -13.03 40.22
N LEU A 1005 42.79 -14.34 40.47
CA LEU A 1005 43.44 -15.35 39.61
C LEU A 1005 42.45 -16.25 38.86
N SER A 1006 41.15 -15.93 38.86
CA SER A 1006 40.13 -16.69 38.15
C SER A 1006 40.06 -16.26 36.66
N GLY A 1007 40.55 -17.11 35.76
CA GLY A 1007 40.48 -16.93 34.30
C GLY A 1007 41.81 -16.58 33.60
N THR A 1008 41.97 -17.04 32.36
CA THR A 1008 43.03 -16.63 31.42
C THR A 1008 42.47 -15.60 30.42
N GLN A 1009 43.31 -14.83 29.71
CA GLN A 1009 42.92 -13.72 28.80
C GLN A 1009 41.75 -14.02 27.82
N ASN A 1010 41.47 -15.28 27.48
CA ASN A 1010 40.42 -15.69 26.54
C ASN A 1010 39.23 -16.48 27.14
N ARG A 1011 39.02 -16.49 28.47
CA ARG A 1011 37.85 -17.15 29.11
C ARG A 1011 37.02 -16.16 29.91
N THR A 1012 35.70 -16.28 29.87
CA THR A 1012 34.76 -15.53 30.72
C THR A 1012 35.12 -15.72 32.20
N ARG A 1013 35.33 -14.60 32.92
CA ARG A 1013 35.53 -14.63 34.36
C ARG A 1013 34.24 -15.10 35.04
N HIS A 1014 34.32 -16.18 35.80
CA HIS A 1014 33.21 -16.60 36.65
C HIS A 1014 33.09 -15.65 37.85
N SER A 1015 31.87 -15.47 38.37
CA SER A 1015 31.68 -14.71 39.60
C SER A 1015 32.51 -15.32 40.74
N PRO A 1016 33.11 -14.51 41.63
CA PRO A 1016 33.84 -15.06 42.76
C PRO A 1016 32.89 -15.85 43.69
N PRO A 1017 33.39 -16.93 44.32
CA PRO A 1017 32.62 -17.67 45.31
C PRO A 1017 32.38 -16.84 46.58
N ASP A 1018 31.18 -16.98 47.16
CA ASP A 1018 30.84 -16.31 48.42
C ASP A 1018 31.66 -16.86 49.59
N THR A 1019 31.94 -16.00 50.57
CA THR A 1019 32.71 -16.37 51.78
C THR A 1019 32.07 -17.54 52.54
N GLN A 1020 30.74 -17.68 52.49
CA GLN A 1020 30.03 -18.79 53.14
C GLN A 1020 30.27 -20.14 52.45
N ASP A 1021 30.51 -20.15 51.14
CA ASP A 1021 30.75 -21.37 50.36
C ASP A 1021 32.19 -21.88 50.51
N ILE A 1022 33.15 -20.98 50.80
CA ILE A 1022 34.56 -21.31 50.99
C ILE A 1022 34.86 -21.72 52.44
N LYS A 1023 34.09 -21.22 53.41
CA LYS A 1023 34.30 -21.51 54.84
C LYS A 1023 34.37 -23.01 55.19
N PRO A 1024 33.56 -23.90 54.60
CA PRO A 1024 33.69 -25.35 54.82
C PRO A 1024 35.04 -25.94 54.38
N LEU A 1025 35.77 -25.25 53.49
CA LEU A 1025 37.07 -25.67 52.96
C LEU A 1025 38.26 -25.16 53.78
N GLU A 1026 38.04 -24.46 54.91
CA GLU A 1026 39.12 -23.83 55.70
C GLU A 1026 40.20 -24.85 56.11
N LYS A 1027 39.78 -26.07 56.49
CA LYS A 1027 40.70 -27.16 56.86
C LYS A 1027 41.50 -27.64 55.66
N GLU A 1028 40.85 -27.86 54.52
CA GLU A 1028 41.48 -28.30 53.27
C GLU A 1028 42.45 -27.24 52.74
N ILE A 1029 42.09 -25.96 52.82
CA ILE A 1029 42.96 -24.84 52.45
C ILE A 1029 44.18 -24.78 53.35
N SER A 1030 44.02 -24.95 54.66
CA SER A 1030 45.14 -25.02 55.61
C SER A 1030 46.09 -26.17 55.26
N ASN A 1031 45.53 -27.33 54.89
CA ASN A 1031 46.33 -28.49 54.48
C ASN A 1031 47.08 -28.22 53.16
N LEU A 1032 46.45 -27.55 52.20
CA LEU A 1032 47.08 -27.15 50.94
C LEU A 1032 48.23 -26.15 51.15
N ILE A 1033 48.02 -25.17 52.02
CA ILE A 1033 49.06 -24.19 52.37
C ILE A 1033 50.26 -24.90 52.99
N HIS A 1034 50.01 -25.78 53.97
CA HIS A 1034 51.07 -26.55 54.62
C HIS A 1034 51.84 -27.43 53.62
N HIS A 1035 51.12 -28.10 52.70
CA HIS A 1035 51.72 -28.91 51.64
C HIS A 1035 52.65 -28.07 50.76
N TYR A 1036 52.17 -26.95 50.21
CA TYR A 1036 52.99 -26.10 49.34
C TYR A 1036 54.17 -25.47 50.08
N LYS A 1037 53.99 -25.04 51.33
CA LYS A 1037 55.05 -24.46 52.15
C LYS A 1037 56.17 -25.46 52.43
N ASN A 1038 55.83 -26.69 52.84
CA ASN A 1038 56.83 -27.74 53.09
C ASN A 1038 57.60 -28.09 51.81
N ASN A 1039 56.94 -28.09 50.64
CA ASN A 1039 57.62 -28.34 49.37
C ASN A 1039 58.53 -27.18 48.96
N GLU A 1040 58.15 -25.91 49.18
CA GLU A 1040 59.03 -24.77 48.94
C GLU A 1040 60.25 -24.76 49.86
N GLU A 1041 60.09 -25.15 51.13
CA GLU A 1041 61.20 -25.26 52.09
C GLU A 1041 62.18 -26.37 51.67
N LYS A 1042 61.68 -27.55 51.30
CA LYS A 1042 62.51 -28.64 50.75
C LYS A 1042 63.24 -28.24 49.47
N LEU A 1043 62.59 -27.49 48.57
CA LEU A 1043 63.23 -26.99 47.35
C LEU A 1043 64.36 -26.00 47.68
N LYS A 1044 64.17 -25.12 48.67
CA LYS A 1044 65.22 -24.21 49.14
C LYS A 1044 66.38 -24.94 49.80
N GLU A 1045 66.13 -26.01 50.55
CA GLU A 1045 67.17 -26.87 51.11
C GLU A 1045 67.97 -27.56 49.99
N ILE A 1046 67.31 -28.14 48.99
CA ILE A 1046 67.97 -28.76 47.84
C ILE A 1046 68.74 -27.73 47.00
N GLU A 1047 68.22 -26.51 46.83
CA GLU A 1047 68.93 -25.42 46.14
C GLU A 1047 70.11 -24.88 46.95
N ALA A 1048 70.06 -24.94 48.28
CA ALA A 1048 71.16 -24.59 49.16
C ALA A 1048 72.26 -25.67 49.17
N ASP A 1049 71.89 -26.95 49.08
CA ASP A 1049 72.83 -28.08 48.98
C ASP A 1049 73.51 -28.20 47.61
N ASN A 1050 72.90 -27.65 46.55
CA ASN A 1050 73.47 -27.64 45.19
C ASN A 1050 74.27 -26.37 44.85
N ARG A 1051 74.27 -25.35 45.71
CA ARG A 1051 75.11 -24.14 45.60
C ARG A 1051 76.35 -24.27 46.45
#